data_AF-A0A9D1GD86-F1
#
_entry.id   AF-A0A9D1GD86-F1
#
_cell.length_a   1.000
_cell.length_b   1.000
_cell.length_c   1.000
_cell.angle_alpha   90.00
_cell.angle_beta   90.00
_cell.angle_gamma   90.00
#
_symmetry.space_group_name_H-M   'P 1'
#
loop_
_entity.id
_entity.type
_entity.pdbx_description
1 polymer ?
#
loop_
_entity_poly.entity_id
_entity_poly.type
_entity_poly.pdbx_seq_one_letter_code
_entity_poly.pdbx_strand_id
1 'polypeptide(L)'
;MKKILWTVCFLTVVFTACKEEDWSPIEENGTLVINFTIQNPSSGPITRSTIAPEAGEENIKTLDLIFFDSNSDGTGTFKGWKKLTATPEKPLTMNTDMIFDFSDIGLNMTDAYDILVVANMGDNYLPIDGSQTIEEWKAAVENKNFKEAKADVQVFIKGTNSDSPEYTTKPLESEALLMSTSLRKESQDTKINIILQRGVSRFDIHNSSIGYTLESASIWNAYPSLFVWNGEPNAFDIKVKRITRLYGIKSDAGNDIVGELYAFENYVASPKQNDEATTCLIIGVRNNDSGTVSYHRANVHPPQSGQSLKRNNVYRLTINSIKKEGYKTELEAYKGENSTLNYSINYWDMDSHGTVQFDGDNILAVPTKKVMFTPNGGSYNLGIFTFGEGSLSLSKKVLDNGLSVSLDNKTLSVSATPLNDAKDTRNGIIELSFGNLKATIDIEQLEGGDLYLDLNPKSIPHFSNKAGIAAPSIAVESSGDWSATIYPPGAGAYFSFEQTGSSAITDYDSNKSPNNTIPVYTHTANTTTSPRYGFLVVSLKEDPSVQSMMLLIQNGEPGFELTPSINSIEFEYDGELTISGNNINTFLVNPGLTDDGTSVNSWKYILEGDNADAFVVKDIHDDTNLKLNRLTITAKQENASSKTLSAKLYLELVNDSSVKSQVITISQKPMSFSTGIVGDMLYVSENQDETLTIHLQGSNNMKWIAELEQPEPALAHTYNVKMVAENGSEMSWGNEYTMDTKFKIQFPKTLYKDANRDITYHIKLTLSGTDISSRIAVVRSILKPITVKAANLYGGYGALGNGILSIFRDYGGYSPFFGPQGLVYMPATPILPNNESTSAGVGANIPDNINILFSGRYEASISNYYDNLIAWLENSPDKNRFAVISLDNSNTENQALLSKFSKWGYKYRGNTGPNATWTTTHTNDPVWNYIVKNGPFSNYRPSQQIDFSATFYRDGISGTFDVPSNVTNVLNVSGYGCSLSVDLQRRIIIIGDSQHTNTWTPTCNNLATVTDNAYYGRGILWATLWAIIYNTAQYGDHFTDAFQ
;
A
#
# COMPACT_ATOMS: atom_id res chain seq x y z
N MET A 1 12.19 -48.36 8.31
CA MET A 1 11.48 -48.84 7.09
C MET A 1 10.92 -47.61 6.39
N LYS A 2 11.24 -47.19 5.17
CA LYS A 2 12.28 -47.51 4.17
C LYS A 2 12.81 -46.12 3.68
N LYS A 3 14.14 -45.93 3.74
CA LYS A 3 15.09 -45.23 2.82
C LYS A 3 14.59 -43.99 2.01
N ILE A 4 15.32 -42.88 1.79
CA ILE A 4 16.74 -42.48 1.88
C ILE A 4 16.84 -40.95 1.61
N LEU A 5 17.90 -40.34 2.17
CA LEU A 5 18.62 -39.05 1.97
C LEU A 5 18.13 -37.91 1.05
N TRP A 6 18.44 -36.69 1.56
CA TRP A 6 18.82 -35.44 0.87
C TRP A 6 19.59 -35.65 -0.47
N THR A 7 19.50 -34.77 -1.48
CA THR A 7 20.14 -33.43 -1.51
C THR A 7 19.85 -32.73 -2.87
N VAL A 8 19.89 -31.38 -2.87
CA VAL A 8 20.25 -30.43 -3.98
C VAL A 8 19.16 -29.90 -4.95
N CYS A 9 19.10 -28.55 -4.96
CA CYS A 9 18.78 -27.59 -6.03
C CYS A 9 17.35 -27.27 -6.53
N PHE A 10 17.10 -25.95 -6.55
CA PHE A 10 16.35 -25.13 -7.51
C PHE A 10 14.93 -25.56 -7.91
N LEU A 11 13.95 -24.78 -7.42
CA LEU A 11 12.60 -24.74 -7.96
C LEU A 11 12.60 -24.34 -9.44
N THR A 12 12.17 -25.27 -10.29
CA THR A 12 11.56 -25.00 -11.60
C THR A 12 10.05 -25.12 -11.47
N VAL A 13 9.30 -24.10 -11.88
CA VAL A 13 7.94 -24.27 -12.42
C VAL A 13 7.97 -23.68 -13.82
N VAL A 14 8.07 -24.60 -14.79
CA VAL A 14 7.90 -24.33 -16.22
C VAL A 14 6.41 -24.47 -16.52
N PHE A 15 5.87 -23.46 -17.21
CA PHE A 15 4.51 -23.45 -17.76
C PHE A 15 4.29 -24.63 -18.72
N THR A 16 3.26 -25.42 -18.47
CA THR A 16 2.61 -26.29 -19.47
C THR A 16 1.13 -25.97 -19.48
N ALA A 17 0.69 -25.23 -20.51
CA ALA A 17 -0.71 -25.01 -20.82
C ALA A 17 -1.33 -26.30 -21.39
N CYS A 18 -2.46 -26.72 -20.83
CA CYS A 18 -3.28 -27.79 -21.36
C CYS A 18 -4.31 -27.22 -22.35
N LYS A 19 -4.19 -27.66 -23.60
CA LYS A 19 -5.19 -27.93 -24.65
C LYS A 19 -6.51 -27.13 -24.65
N GLU A 20 -6.64 -26.34 -25.71
CA GLU A 20 -7.91 -25.94 -26.34
C GLU A 20 -8.74 -27.19 -26.71
N GLU A 21 -10.05 -27.13 -26.44
CA GLU A 21 -11.03 -28.05 -27.03
C GLU A 21 -11.34 -27.58 -28.45
N ASP A 22 -11.09 -28.46 -29.41
CA ASP A 22 -11.39 -28.30 -30.83
C ASP A 22 -12.90 -28.05 -31.07
N TRP A 23 -13.25 -26.84 -31.53
CA TRP A 23 -14.52 -26.59 -32.22
C TRP A 23 -14.32 -26.94 -33.70
N SER A 24 -14.86 -28.07 -34.15
CA SER A 24 -14.95 -28.41 -35.57
C SER A 24 -15.91 -27.44 -36.30
N PRO A 25 -15.52 -26.82 -37.43
CA PRO A 25 -16.45 -26.02 -38.22
C PRO A 25 -17.44 -26.95 -38.92
N ILE A 26 -18.72 -26.77 -38.67
CA ILE A 26 -19.77 -27.31 -39.55
C ILE A 26 -19.77 -26.41 -40.78
N GLU A 27 -19.20 -26.90 -41.88
CA GLU A 27 -19.47 -26.39 -43.22
C GLU A 27 -20.92 -26.71 -43.60
N GLU A 28 -21.84 -25.78 -43.33
CA GLU A 28 -23.12 -25.68 -44.07
C GLU A 28 -23.24 -24.27 -44.64
N ASN A 29 -22.89 -24.14 -45.93
CA ASN A 29 -23.11 -22.95 -46.75
C ASN A 29 -24.61 -22.60 -46.77
N GLY A 30 -25.06 -21.68 -45.91
CA GLY A 30 -26.44 -21.17 -45.94
C GLY A 30 -26.98 -20.61 -44.62
N THR A 31 -26.31 -20.81 -43.49
CA THR A 31 -26.81 -20.39 -42.18
C THR A 31 -26.10 -19.16 -41.62
N LEU A 32 -26.88 -18.23 -41.05
CA LEU A 32 -26.44 -17.03 -40.35
C LEU A 32 -26.58 -17.25 -38.84
N VAL A 33 -25.54 -16.95 -38.07
CA VAL A 33 -25.68 -16.93 -36.61
C VAL A 33 -26.30 -15.60 -36.19
N ILE A 34 -27.43 -15.65 -35.50
CA ILE A 34 -28.05 -14.46 -34.91
C ILE A 34 -27.93 -14.52 -33.39
N ASN A 35 -27.65 -13.38 -32.80
CA ASN A 35 -27.75 -13.16 -31.37
C ASN A 35 -28.58 -11.89 -31.18
N PHE A 36 -29.33 -11.79 -30.08
CA PHE A 36 -29.97 -10.55 -29.72
C PHE A 36 -29.74 -10.17 -28.27
N THR A 37 -29.69 -8.85 -28.08
CA THR A 37 -29.61 -8.17 -26.80
C THR A 37 -30.65 -7.07 -26.78
N ILE A 38 -31.06 -6.65 -25.60
CA ILE A 38 -31.90 -5.47 -25.44
C ILE A 38 -30.97 -4.33 -25.11
N GLN A 39 -31.12 -3.23 -25.83
CA GLN A 39 -30.39 -2.02 -25.58
C GLN A 39 -30.62 -1.61 -24.13
N ASN A 40 -29.55 -1.66 -23.34
CA ASN A 40 -29.60 -1.01 -22.04
C ASN A 40 -29.76 0.49 -22.29
N PRO A 41 -30.64 1.17 -21.54
CA PRO A 41 -30.79 2.61 -21.61
C PRO A 41 -29.42 3.32 -21.67
N SER A 42 -29.19 4.12 -22.73
CA SER A 42 -27.87 4.63 -23.15
C SER A 42 -26.96 5.12 -22.02
N SER A 43 -25.68 4.74 -22.12
CA SER A 43 -24.58 5.05 -21.20
C SER A 43 -24.23 6.55 -21.17
N GLY A 44 -24.79 7.27 -20.19
CA GLY A 44 -24.32 8.57 -19.72
C GLY A 44 -24.06 8.49 -18.20
N PRO A 45 -23.03 9.17 -17.67
CA PRO A 45 -22.71 9.09 -16.25
C PRO A 45 -23.70 9.93 -15.43
N ILE A 46 -24.30 9.27 -14.43
CA ILE A 46 -25.15 9.82 -13.35
C ILE A 46 -26.50 10.38 -13.84
N THR A 47 -27.39 9.57 -14.41
CA THR A 47 -28.66 9.21 -13.71
C THR A 47 -29.41 8.00 -14.30
N ARG A 48 -28.84 7.30 -15.30
CA ARG A 48 -29.51 6.17 -15.97
C ARG A 48 -28.80 4.80 -15.82
N SER A 49 -27.54 4.75 -15.36
CA SER A 49 -26.80 3.48 -15.18
C SER A 49 -27.19 2.68 -13.92
N THR A 50 -28.26 3.05 -13.20
CA THR A 50 -28.56 2.52 -11.86
C THR A 50 -29.95 1.88 -11.70
N ILE A 51 -30.89 2.04 -12.64
CA ILE A 51 -32.21 1.39 -12.55
C ILE A 51 -32.25 0.21 -13.52
N ALA A 52 -32.28 -1.00 -12.95
CA ALA A 52 -32.30 -2.23 -13.71
C ALA A 52 -33.66 -2.47 -14.39
N PRO A 53 -33.70 -3.23 -15.51
CA PRO A 53 -34.95 -3.79 -16.00
C PRO A 53 -35.65 -4.63 -14.92
N GLU A 54 -36.98 -4.59 -14.87
CA GLU A 54 -37.78 -5.47 -14.02
C GLU A 54 -38.13 -6.77 -14.72
N ALA A 55 -38.47 -7.78 -13.92
CA ALA A 55 -38.82 -9.11 -14.40
C ALA A 55 -39.91 -9.05 -15.48
N GLY A 56 -39.61 -9.68 -16.61
CA GLY A 56 -40.51 -9.80 -17.76
C GLY A 56 -40.22 -8.80 -18.86
N GLU A 57 -39.64 -7.63 -18.57
CA GLU A 57 -39.30 -6.61 -19.56
C GLU A 57 -38.26 -7.08 -20.59
N GLU A 58 -37.56 -8.17 -20.29
CA GLU A 58 -36.58 -8.83 -21.15
C GLU A 58 -37.16 -9.91 -22.07
N ASN A 59 -38.44 -10.26 -21.90
CA ASN A 59 -39.02 -11.43 -22.55
C ASN A 59 -39.39 -11.19 -24.01
N ILE A 60 -38.89 -12.08 -24.88
CA ILE A 60 -39.15 -12.09 -26.31
C ILE A 60 -39.90 -13.38 -26.65
N LYS A 61 -41.19 -13.25 -26.92
CA LYS A 61 -42.08 -14.36 -27.32
C LYS A 61 -42.04 -14.59 -28.82
N THR A 62 -41.90 -13.52 -29.60
CA THR A 62 -41.74 -13.58 -31.06
C THR A 62 -40.68 -12.59 -31.53
N LEU A 63 -39.96 -12.93 -32.61
CA LEU A 63 -39.00 -12.06 -33.27
C LEU A 63 -39.19 -12.15 -34.80
N ASP A 64 -39.59 -11.06 -35.42
CA ASP A 64 -39.79 -10.94 -36.85
C ASP A 64 -38.60 -10.21 -37.48
N LEU A 65 -37.97 -10.84 -38.49
CA LEU A 65 -36.83 -10.36 -39.25
C LEU A 65 -37.26 -10.11 -40.70
N ILE A 66 -37.11 -8.87 -41.16
CA ILE A 66 -37.67 -8.37 -42.42
C ILE A 66 -36.51 -7.83 -43.27
N PHE A 67 -36.27 -8.45 -44.41
CA PHE A 67 -35.08 -8.24 -45.23
C PHE A 67 -35.41 -7.39 -46.46
N PHE A 68 -34.55 -6.41 -46.74
CA PHE A 68 -34.58 -5.54 -47.92
C PHE A 68 -33.23 -5.59 -48.64
N ASP A 69 -33.22 -5.28 -49.94
CA ASP A 69 -31.97 -5.00 -50.66
C ASP A 69 -31.16 -3.93 -49.93
N SER A 70 -29.85 -4.12 -49.79
CA SER A 70 -29.00 -3.07 -49.20
C SER A 70 -28.45 -2.12 -50.27
N ASN A 71 -28.70 -0.83 -50.11
CA ASN A 71 -28.17 0.22 -50.99
C ASN A 71 -27.81 1.49 -50.19
N SER A 72 -27.06 2.41 -50.80
CA SER A 72 -26.53 3.60 -50.10
C SER A 72 -27.57 4.67 -49.78
N ASP A 73 -28.71 4.64 -50.46
CA ASP A 73 -29.80 5.64 -50.36
C ASP A 73 -31.02 5.13 -49.56
N GLY A 74 -31.01 3.87 -49.12
CA GLY A 74 -32.07 3.27 -48.29
C GLY A 74 -33.35 2.92 -49.06
N THR A 75 -33.30 2.88 -50.40
CA THR A 75 -34.46 2.62 -51.27
C THR A 75 -34.63 1.15 -51.64
N GLY A 76 -33.95 0.26 -50.93
CA GLY A 76 -33.99 -1.18 -51.15
C GLY A 76 -35.39 -1.79 -51.07
N THR A 77 -35.67 -2.74 -51.95
CA THR A 77 -36.98 -3.42 -52.02
C THR A 77 -37.03 -4.63 -51.11
N PHE A 78 -38.24 -4.99 -50.65
CA PHE A 78 -38.47 -6.16 -49.80
C PHE A 78 -38.00 -7.47 -50.47
N LYS A 79 -37.38 -8.35 -49.68
CA LYS A 79 -36.81 -9.64 -50.13
C LYS A 79 -37.32 -10.86 -49.38
N GLY A 80 -37.62 -10.74 -48.09
CA GLY A 80 -38.07 -11.88 -47.31
C GLY A 80 -38.43 -11.53 -45.88
N TRP A 81 -39.25 -12.38 -45.27
CA TRP A 81 -39.72 -12.25 -43.90
C TRP A 81 -39.54 -13.57 -43.16
N LYS A 82 -38.97 -13.55 -41.96
CA LYS A 82 -38.91 -14.72 -41.08
C LYS A 82 -39.39 -14.36 -39.68
N LYS A 83 -40.36 -15.12 -39.19
CA LYS A 83 -40.82 -15.05 -37.81
C LYS A 83 -40.25 -16.20 -36.99
N LEU A 84 -39.63 -15.88 -35.86
CA LEU A 84 -39.21 -16.83 -34.83
C LEU A 84 -40.21 -16.74 -33.67
N THR A 85 -40.61 -17.89 -33.13
CA THR A 85 -41.55 -17.98 -32.00
C THR A 85 -40.92 -18.82 -30.91
N ALA A 86 -40.91 -18.30 -29.68
CA ALA A 86 -40.38 -19.00 -28.52
C ALA A 86 -41.26 -20.20 -28.16
N THR A 87 -40.66 -21.38 -28.02
CA THR A 87 -41.32 -22.57 -27.45
C THR A 87 -40.48 -23.08 -26.26
N PRO A 88 -41.04 -23.93 -25.37
CA PRO A 88 -40.26 -24.51 -24.27
C PRO A 88 -38.99 -25.24 -24.73
N GLU A 89 -39.01 -25.85 -25.93
CA GLU A 89 -37.87 -26.57 -26.51
C GLU A 89 -36.91 -25.66 -27.29
N LYS A 90 -37.36 -24.49 -27.74
CA LYS A 90 -36.57 -23.48 -28.47
C LYS A 90 -36.88 -22.08 -27.91
N PRO A 91 -36.39 -21.76 -26.70
CA PRO A 91 -36.61 -20.43 -26.12
C PRO A 91 -35.83 -19.38 -26.90
N LEU A 92 -36.41 -18.19 -27.05
CA LEU A 92 -35.70 -17.02 -27.53
C LEU A 92 -34.99 -16.37 -26.35
N THR A 93 -33.79 -16.86 -26.03
CA THR A 93 -32.99 -16.38 -24.91
C THR A 93 -31.98 -15.33 -25.35
N MET A 94 -31.93 -14.20 -24.66
CA MET A 94 -30.96 -13.13 -24.91
C MET A 94 -29.51 -13.62 -24.77
N ASN A 95 -28.61 -12.99 -25.52
CA ASN A 95 -27.17 -13.31 -25.53
C ASN A 95 -26.82 -14.75 -25.96
N THR A 96 -27.79 -15.51 -26.48
CA THR A 96 -27.57 -16.88 -26.98
C THR A 96 -27.48 -16.87 -28.49
N ASP A 97 -26.48 -17.56 -29.04
CA ASP A 97 -26.33 -17.73 -30.48
C ASP A 97 -27.39 -18.71 -31.00
N MET A 98 -28.11 -18.28 -32.03
CA MET A 98 -29.12 -19.08 -32.73
C MET A 98 -28.77 -19.19 -34.20
N ILE A 99 -29.01 -20.36 -34.77
CA ILE A 99 -28.77 -20.63 -36.18
C ILE A 99 -30.03 -20.21 -36.97
N PHE A 100 -29.84 -19.29 -37.91
CA PHE A 100 -30.87 -18.81 -38.83
C PHE A 100 -30.57 -19.33 -40.24
N ASP A 101 -31.45 -20.16 -40.78
CA ASP A 101 -31.30 -20.68 -42.14
C ASP A 101 -32.02 -19.78 -43.15
N PHE A 102 -31.28 -19.32 -44.16
CA PHE A 102 -31.81 -18.51 -45.26
C PHE A 102 -32.56 -19.33 -46.31
N SER A 103 -32.35 -20.64 -46.37
CA SER A 103 -32.89 -21.53 -47.41
C SER A 103 -34.43 -21.48 -47.47
N ASP A 104 -35.08 -21.38 -46.31
CA ASP A 104 -36.53 -21.32 -46.14
C ASP A 104 -37.20 -20.06 -46.74
N ILE A 105 -36.43 -18.98 -46.93
CA ILE A 105 -36.93 -17.68 -47.40
C ILE A 105 -36.26 -17.21 -48.70
N GLY A 106 -35.47 -18.09 -49.34
CA GLY A 106 -34.89 -17.84 -50.67
C GLY A 106 -33.83 -16.74 -50.71
N LEU A 107 -33.21 -16.41 -49.57
CA LEU A 107 -32.13 -15.43 -49.48
C LEU A 107 -30.76 -16.12 -49.57
N ASN A 108 -29.72 -15.35 -49.89
CA ASN A 108 -28.36 -15.86 -50.00
C ASN A 108 -27.47 -15.29 -48.89
N MET A 109 -26.70 -16.17 -48.25
CA MET A 109 -25.76 -15.82 -47.20
C MET A 109 -24.69 -14.81 -47.65
N THR A 110 -24.30 -14.83 -48.93
CA THR A 110 -23.25 -13.95 -49.47
C THR A 110 -23.74 -12.56 -49.89
N ASP A 111 -25.04 -12.28 -49.80
CA ASP A 111 -25.60 -10.99 -50.18
C ASP A 111 -25.71 -10.05 -48.96
N ALA A 112 -25.68 -8.74 -49.22
CA ALA A 112 -25.90 -7.71 -48.21
C ALA A 112 -27.39 -7.36 -48.12
N TYR A 113 -27.91 -7.19 -46.90
CA TYR A 113 -29.31 -6.88 -46.64
C TYR A 113 -29.46 -5.80 -45.57
N ASP A 114 -30.40 -4.88 -45.79
CA ASP A 114 -30.91 -4.01 -44.73
C ASP A 114 -32.07 -4.73 -44.03
N ILE A 115 -32.05 -4.77 -42.69
CA ILE A 115 -32.92 -5.62 -41.89
C ILE A 115 -33.71 -4.76 -40.91
N LEU A 116 -35.04 -4.84 -40.98
CA LEU A 116 -35.93 -4.35 -39.93
C LEU A 116 -36.30 -5.50 -39.01
N VAL A 117 -36.22 -5.26 -37.70
CA VAL A 117 -36.51 -6.27 -36.67
C VAL A 117 -37.59 -5.77 -35.74
N VAL A 118 -38.59 -6.60 -35.45
CA VAL A 118 -39.62 -6.31 -34.47
C VAL A 118 -39.92 -7.53 -33.60
N ALA A 119 -39.90 -7.37 -32.29
CA ALA A 119 -40.21 -8.38 -31.30
C ALA A 119 -41.60 -8.13 -30.69
N ASN A 120 -42.27 -9.23 -30.32
CA ASN A 120 -43.57 -9.22 -29.63
C ASN A 120 -44.71 -8.48 -30.34
N MET A 121 -44.65 -8.34 -31.67
CA MET A 121 -45.77 -7.80 -32.45
C MET A 121 -46.98 -8.74 -32.43
N GLY A 122 -48.18 -8.19 -32.25
CA GLY A 122 -49.44 -8.94 -32.17
C GLY A 122 -50.66 -8.04 -32.15
N ASP A 123 -51.85 -8.63 -31.95
CA ASP A 123 -53.14 -7.94 -32.11
C ASP A 123 -53.34 -6.75 -31.16
N ASN A 124 -52.69 -6.76 -30.00
CA ASN A 124 -52.76 -5.66 -29.02
C ASN A 124 -52.15 -4.34 -29.53
N TYR A 125 -51.38 -4.41 -30.63
CA TYR A 125 -50.69 -3.28 -31.26
C TYR A 125 -51.39 -2.78 -32.53
N LEU A 126 -52.60 -3.26 -32.83
CA LEU A 126 -53.39 -2.88 -34.02
C LEU A 126 -54.48 -1.84 -33.68
N PRO A 127 -55.00 -1.09 -34.68
CA PRO A 127 -56.11 -0.17 -34.48
C PRO A 127 -57.37 -0.84 -33.91
N ILE A 128 -58.00 -0.16 -32.95
CA ILE A 128 -59.14 -0.69 -32.17
C ILE A 128 -60.44 -0.70 -32.98
N ASP A 129 -60.52 0.12 -34.02
CA ASP A 129 -61.66 0.18 -34.93
C ASP A 129 -61.72 -1.02 -35.90
N GLY A 130 -60.73 -1.93 -35.83
CA GLY A 130 -60.60 -3.09 -36.71
C GLY A 130 -60.24 -2.71 -38.14
N SER A 131 -59.74 -1.50 -38.37
CA SER A 131 -59.37 -1.00 -39.70
C SER A 131 -58.17 -1.72 -40.31
N GLN A 132 -57.42 -2.50 -39.52
CA GLN A 132 -56.26 -3.25 -39.98
C GLN A 132 -56.09 -4.56 -39.20
N THR A 133 -55.86 -5.65 -39.93
CA THR A 133 -55.46 -6.97 -39.41
C THR A 133 -53.93 -7.12 -39.41
N ILE A 134 -53.40 -8.11 -38.68
CA ILE A 134 -51.94 -8.36 -38.64
C ILE A 134 -51.35 -8.67 -40.03
N GLU A 135 -52.11 -9.33 -40.91
CA GLU A 135 -51.67 -9.64 -42.27
C GLU A 135 -51.68 -8.38 -43.17
N GLU A 136 -52.67 -7.49 -43.00
CA GLU A 136 -52.67 -6.20 -43.68
C GLU A 136 -51.55 -5.28 -43.19
N TRP A 137 -51.19 -5.37 -41.91
CA TRP A 137 -50.02 -4.66 -41.35
C TRP A 137 -48.72 -5.18 -41.97
N LYS A 138 -48.52 -6.49 -42.05
CA LYS A 138 -47.34 -7.08 -42.73
C LYS A 138 -47.29 -6.68 -44.20
N ALA A 139 -48.41 -6.77 -44.92
CA ALA A 139 -48.49 -6.37 -46.32
C ALA A 139 -48.14 -4.88 -46.51
N ALA A 140 -48.49 -4.00 -45.57
CA ALA A 140 -48.10 -2.60 -45.62
C ALA A 140 -46.58 -2.39 -45.51
N VAL A 141 -45.87 -3.26 -44.78
CA VAL A 141 -44.40 -3.25 -44.69
C VAL A 141 -43.78 -3.78 -45.98
N GLU A 142 -44.28 -4.92 -46.49
CA GLU A 142 -43.75 -5.58 -47.70
C GLU A 142 -43.88 -4.72 -48.97
N ASN A 143 -44.89 -3.85 -49.03
CA ASN A 143 -45.15 -2.97 -50.18
C ASN A 143 -44.36 -1.65 -50.16
N LYS A 144 -43.48 -1.44 -49.17
CA LYS A 144 -42.65 -0.24 -49.03
C LYS A 144 -41.18 -0.55 -49.28
N ASN A 145 -40.37 0.45 -49.64
CA ASN A 145 -38.92 0.31 -49.55
C ASN A 145 -38.42 0.44 -48.10
N PHE A 146 -37.16 0.09 -47.82
CA PHE A 146 -36.60 0.10 -46.46
C PHE A 146 -36.80 1.44 -45.73
N LYS A 147 -36.51 2.57 -46.37
CA LYS A 147 -36.66 3.91 -45.81
C LYS A 147 -38.11 4.26 -45.50
N GLU A 148 -39.03 3.98 -46.43
CA GLU A 148 -40.48 4.20 -46.25
C GLU A 148 -41.06 3.32 -45.14
N ALA A 149 -40.71 2.03 -45.12
CA ALA A 149 -41.17 1.09 -44.09
C ALA A 149 -40.71 1.54 -42.69
N LYS A 150 -39.45 1.97 -42.58
CA LYS A 150 -38.88 2.49 -41.34
C LYS A 150 -39.59 3.77 -40.87
N ALA A 151 -39.94 4.67 -41.78
CA ALA A 151 -40.51 5.99 -41.45
C ALA A 151 -42.03 5.97 -41.20
N ASP A 152 -42.80 5.15 -41.92
CA ASP A 152 -44.26 5.31 -41.98
C ASP A 152 -45.03 4.30 -41.12
N VAL A 153 -44.43 3.15 -40.80
CA VAL A 153 -45.17 2.04 -40.19
C VAL A 153 -45.39 2.31 -38.70
N GLN A 154 -46.67 2.28 -38.31
CA GLN A 154 -47.11 2.54 -36.94
C GLN A 154 -47.80 1.33 -36.30
N VAL A 155 -47.88 1.37 -34.98
CA VAL A 155 -48.70 0.52 -34.12
C VAL A 155 -49.55 1.38 -33.17
N PHE A 156 -50.58 0.80 -32.57
CA PHE A 156 -51.59 1.51 -31.78
C PHE A 156 -51.87 0.80 -30.45
N ILE A 157 -52.33 1.54 -29.45
CA ILE A 157 -52.71 0.98 -28.14
C ILE A 157 -54.11 1.43 -27.70
N LYS A 158 -54.73 0.65 -26.82
CA LYS A 158 -56.10 0.88 -26.33
C LYS A 158 -56.13 1.36 -24.88
N GLY A 159 -56.98 2.35 -24.61
CA GLY A 159 -57.29 2.81 -23.25
C GLY A 159 -58.44 2.08 -22.58
N THR A 160 -58.60 2.35 -21.29
CA THR A 160 -59.66 1.82 -20.42
C THR A 160 -60.70 2.91 -20.10
N ASN A 161 -61.81 2.53 -19.46
CA ASN A 161 -62.89 3.47 -19.13
C ASN A 161 -62.44 4.50 -18.08
N SER A 162 -62.66 5.80 -18.35
CA SER A 162 -62.32 6.91 -17.44
C SER A 162 -63.31 7.11 -16.29
N ASP A 163 -64.57 6.70 -16.46
CA ASP A 163 -65.65 6.94 -15.49
C ASP A 163 -65.78 5.80 -14.46
N SER A 164 -65.24 4.63 -14.79
CA SER A 164 -65.25 3.44 -13.94
C SER A 164 -63.87 2.77 -13.99
N PRO A 165 -62.86 3.36 -13.31
CA PRO A 165 -61.48 2.89 -13.38
C PRO A 165 -61.34 1.47 -12.80
N GLU A 166 -60.81 0.57 -13.62
CA GLU A 166 -60.35 -0.76 -13.21
C GLU A 166 -58.82 -0.87 -13.27
N TYR A 167 -58.28 -1.87 -12.57
CA TYR A 167 -56.84 -2.08 -12.38
C TYR A 167 -56.37 -3.49 -12.82
N THR A 168 -57.23 -4.24 -13.50
CA THR A 168 -56.97 -5.63 -13.95
C THR A 168 -56.57 -5.72 -15.41
N THR A 169 -57.05 -4.82 -16.26
CA THR A 169 -56.73 -4.80 -17.68
C THR A 169 -55.44 -4.04 -17.91
N LYS A 170 -54.41 -4.69 -18.48
CA LYS A 170 -53.13 -4.08 -18.85
C LYS A 170 -52.92 -4.21 -20.37
N PRO A 171 -53.16 -3.14 -21.16
CA PRO A 171 -52.92 -3.13 -22.61
C PRO A 171 -51.45 -3.35 -22.98
N LEU A 172 -50.53 -3.01 -22.07
CA LEU A 172 -49.09 -3.20 -22.18
C LEU A 172 -48.63 -4.04 -21.00
N GLU A 173 -48.15 -5.25 -21.29
CA GLU A 173 -47.67 -6.22 -20.31
C GLU A 173 -46.14 -6.30 -20.39
N SER A 174 -45.44 -6.30 -19.24
CA SER A 174 -43.97 -6.38 -19.19
C SER A 174 -43.44 -7.58 -19.99
N GLU A 175 -44.13 -8.72 -19.87
CA GLU A 175 -43.86 -10.02 -20.50
C GLU A 175 -44.00 -10.06 -22.04
N ALA A 176 -44.45 -8.98 -22.68
CA ALA A 176 -44.69 -8.92 -24.13
C ALA A 176 -44.57 -7.50 -24.70
N LEU A 177 -43.63 -6.70 -24.20
CA LEU A 177 -43.37 -5.36 -24.72
C LEU A 177 -42.87 -5.42 -26.17
N LEU A 178 -43.45 -4.60 -27.05
CA LEU A 178 -42.95 -4.42 -28.41
C LEU A 178 -41.52 -3.88 -28.35
N MET A 179 -40.61 -4.48 -29.11
CA MET A 179 -39.25 -4.00 -29.25
C MET A 179 -38.85 -3.99 -30.71
N SER A 180 -37.95 -3.11 -31.11
CA SER A 180 -37.58 -3.00 -32.51
C SER A 180 -36.17 -2.47 -32.67
N THR A 181 -35.59 -2.74 -33.84
CA THR A 181 -34.33 -2.15 -34.29
C THR A 181 -34.21 -2.25 -35.81
N SER A 182 -33.23 -1.53 -36.36
CA SER A 182 -32.83 -1.68 -37.76
C SER A 182 -31.33 -1.87 -37.82
N LEU A 183 -30.85 -2.83 -38.61
CA LEU A 183 -29.43 -3.07 -38.83
C LEU A 183 -29.17 -3.44 -40.29
N ARG A 184 -27.88 -3.55 -40.63
CA ARG A 184 -27.43 -4.00 -41.94
C ARG A 184 -26.54 -5.22 -41.76
N LYS A 185 -26.77 -6.24 -42.58
CA LYS A 185 -25.90 -7.41 -42.74
C LYS A 185 -25.09 -7.20 -44.01
N GLU A 186 -23.77 -7.26 -43.91
CA GLU A 186 -22.89 -7.23 -45.08
C GLU A 186 -22.69 -8.63 -45.68
N SER A 187 -22.19 -8.68 -46.92
CA SER A 187 -21.94 -9.92 -47.67
C SER A 187 -21.03 -10.92 -46.95
N GLN A 188 -20.08 -10.43 -46.15
CA GLN A 188 -19.12 -11.24 -45.40
C GLN A 188 -19.60 -11.66 -44.00
N ASP A 189 -20.72 -11.11 -43.51
CA ASP A 189 -21.13 -11.31 -42.12
C ASP A 189 -21.70 -12.72 -41.93
N THR A 190 -20.99 -13.52 -41.13
CA THR A 190 -21.43 -14.85 -40.69
C THR A 190 -22.21 -14.85 -39.39
N LYS A 191 -22.21 -13.70 -38.69
CA LYS A 191 -22.93 -13.47 -37.44
C LYS A 191 -23.43 -12.04 -37.36
N ILE A 192 -24.68 -11.86 -36.93
CA ILE A 192 -25.24 -10.53 -36.64
C ILE A 192 -25.71 -10.44 -35.18
N ASN A 193 -25.48 -9.28 -34.58
CA ASN A 193 -25.98 -8.96 -33.24
C ASN A 193 -27.12 -7.95 -33.35
N ILE A 194 -28.31 -8.34 -32.89
CA ILE A 194 -29.52 -7.55 -32.94
C ILE A 194 -29.68 -6.84 -31.58
N ILE A 195 -29.61 -5.52 -31.58
CA ILE A 195 -29.78 -4.73 -30.36
C ILE A 195 -31.18 -4.12 -30.39
N LEU A 196 -32.12 -4.73 -29.67
CA LEU A 196 -33.53 -4.34 -29.63
C LEU A 196 -33.77 -3.19 -28.66
N GLN A 197 -34.59 -2.22 -29.05
CA GLN A 197 -35.03 -1.14 -28.18
C GLN A 197 -36.51 -1.32 -27.84
N ARG A 198 -36.88 -1.24 -26.54
CA ARG A 198 -38.28 -1.27 -26.12
C ARG A 198 -39.03 -0.07 -26.70
N GLY A 199 -40.22 -0.29 -27.25
CA GLY A 199 -41.08 0.74 -27.84
C GLY A 199 -41.84 1.61 -26.84
N VAL A 200 -41.63 1.41 -25.53
CA VAL A 200 -42.39 2.06 -24.46
C VAL A 200 -41.49 2.86 -23.52
N SER A 201 -42.07 3.86 -22.88
CA SER A 201 -41.57 4.50 -21.67
C SER A 201 -42.14 3.79 -20.44
N ARG A 202 -41.31 3.46 -19.45
CA ARG A 202 -41.71 2.91 -18.16
C ARG A 202 -41.87 4.03 -17.13
N PHE A 203 -42.86 3.92 -16.25
CA PHE A 203 -43.07 4.84 -15.14
C PHE A 203 -43.02 4.09 -13.82
N ASP A 204 -42.14 4.51 -12.92
CA ASP A 204 -42.03 3.97 -11.57
C ASP A 204 -42.50 5.00 -10.56
N ILE A 205 -43.25 4.57 -9.54
CA ILE A 205 -43.81 5.46 -8.53
C ILE A 205 -43.29 5.04 -7.17
N HIS A 206 -42.52 5.93 -6.56
CA HIS A 206 -42.01 5.78 -5.21
C HIS A 206 -42.68 6.75 -4.26
N ASN A 207 -42.95 6.29 -3.03
CA ASN A 207 -43.52 7.14 -2.00
C ASN A 207 -42.51 7.42 -0.87
N SER A 208 -42.10 8.69 -0.73
CA SER A 208 -41.26 9.16 0.39
C SER A 208 -42.02 10.06 1.37
N SER A 209 -43.33 10.26 1.15
CA SER A 209 -44.16 11.10 2.02
C SER A 209 -44.58 10.34 3.27
N ILE A 210 -43.97 10.69 4.41
CA ILE A 210 -44.31 10.14 5.72
C ILE A 210 -45.78 10.46 6.06
N GLY A 211 -46.54 9.46 6.50
CA GLY A 211 -47.95 9.60 6.88
C GLY A 211 -48.96 9.29 5.76
N TYR A 212 -48.51 8.94 4.55
CA TYR A 212 -49.35 8.52 3.45
C TYR A 212 -48.88 7.18 2.88
N THR A 213 -49.80 6.32 2.48
CA THR A 213 -49.54 4.99 1.87
C THR A 213 -49.95 5.02 0.40
N LEU A 214 -49.13 4.50 -0.51
CA LEU A 214 -49.47 4.42 -1.94
C LEU A 214 -50.55 3.35 -2.15
N GLU A 215 -51.63 3.67 -2.87
CA GLU A 215 -52.73 2.71 -3.12
C GLU A 215 -52.82 2.30 -4.59
N SER A 216 -52.56 3.24 -5.50
CA SER A 216 -52.67 2.99 -6.94
C SER A 216 -51.99 4.08 -7.76
N ALA A 217 -51.68 3.76 -9.02
CA ALA A 217 -51.27 4.73 -10.03
C ALA A 217 -51.85 4.35 -11.39
N SER A 218 -52.27 5.34 -12.17
CA SER A 218 -52.77 5.14 -13.54
C SER A 218 -52.18 6.15 -14.52
N ILE A 219 -51.99 5.74 -15.78
CA ILE A 219 -51.49 6.60 -16.85
C ILE A 219 -52.65 7.24 -17.60
N TRP A 220 -52.56 8.55 -17.77
CA TRP A 220 -53.52 9.38 -18.48
C TRP A 220 -52.81 10.19 -19.57
N ASN A 221 -53.57 10.63 -20.58
CA ASN A 221 -53.07 11.33 -21.76
C ASN A 221 -51.93 10.56 -22.49
N ALA A 222 -52.07 9.25 -22.65
CA ALA A 222 -51.11 8.46 -23.40
C ALA A 222 -51.23 8.76 -24.90
N TYR A 223 -50.09 8.80 -25.61
CA TYR A 223 -50.10 8.94 -27.06
C TYR A 223 -50.63 7.65 -27.70
N PRO A 224 -51.55 7.71 -28.70
CA PRO A 224 -52.27 6.53 -29.15
C PRO A 224 -51.49 5.61 -30.10
N SER A 225 -50.39 6.08 -30.71
CA SER A 225 -49.62 5.32 -31.69
C SER A 225 -48.11 5.43 -31.53
N LEU A 226 -47.36 4.53 -32.17
CA LEU A 226 -45.89 4.52 -32.15
C LEU A 226 -45.37 4.15 -33.54
N PHE A 227 -44.38 4.89 -34.05
CA PHE A 227 -43.58 4.46 -35.19
C PHE A 227 -42.66 3.32 -34.80
N VAL A 228 -42.72 2.19 -35.50
CA VAL A 228 -42.09 0.95 -35.05
C VAL A 228 -40.57 1.08 -35.01
N TRP A 229 -39.90 1.60 -36.05
CA TRP A 229 -38.43 1.61 -36.17
C TRP A 229 -37.77 2.99 -35.99
N ASN A 230 -38.28 3.74 -34.99
CA ASN A 230 -37.95 5.11 -34.61
C ASN A 230 -38.65 6.19 -35.46
N GLY A 231 -39.33 7.13 -34.78
CA GLY A 231 -39.87 8.36 -35.34
C GLY A 231 -39.37 9.57 -34.55
N GLU A 232 -39.17 10.70 -35.24
CA GLU A 232 -38.72 11.96 -34.62
C GLU A 232 -39.76 12.51 -33.63
N PRO A 233 -39.36 13.20 -32.54
CA PRO A 233 -40.28 13.87 -31.62
C PRO A 233 -41.15 14.97 -32.28
N ASN A 234 -40.78 15.44 -33.47
CA ASN A 234 -41.56 16.42 -34.23
C ASN A 234 -42.68 15.78 -35.09
N ALA A 235 -42.74 14.44 -35.13
CA ALA A 235 -43.81 13.70 -35.80
C ALA A 235 -45.08 13.54 -34.96
N PHE A 236 -45.08 14.01 -33.69
CA PHE A 236 -46.24 13.95 -32.82
C PHE A 236 -47.22 15.09 -33.15
N ASP A 237 -48.28 14.75 -33.88
CA ASP A 237 -49.32 15.69 -34.24
C ASP A 237 -50.03 16.22 -32.96
N ILE A 238 -49.92 17.52 -32.74
CA ILE A 238 -50.56 18.24 -31.63
C ILE A 238 -52.09 18.10 -31.66
N LYS A 239 -52.67 17.76 -32.82
CA LYS A 239 -54.11 17.55 -33.00
C LYS A 239 -54.53 16.12 -32.74
N VAL A 240 -53.61 15.17 -32.60
CA VAL A 240 -53.95 13.78 -32.27
C VAL A 240 -54.56 13.70 -30.88
N LYS A 241 -55.77 13.15 -30.81
CA LYS A 241 -56.48 12.95 -29.55
C LYS A 241 -55.76 11.91 -28.68
N ARG A 242 -55.33 12.32 -27.49
CA ARG A 242 -54.69 11.41 -26.52
C ARG A 242 -55.70 10.42 -25.95
N ILE A 243 -55.19 9.27 -25.52
CA ILE A 243 -55.95 8.31 -24.74
C ILE A 243 -56.10 8.89 -23.34
N THR A 244 -57.32 9.29 -22.98
CA THR A 244 -57.62 9.97 -21.72
C THR A 244 -57.15 9.15 -20.51
N ARG A 245 -57.56 7.88 -20.40
CA ARG A 245 -57.04 6.92 -19.41
C ARG A 245 -56.53 5.69 -20.14
N LEU A 246 -55.24 5.38 -20.00
CA LEU A 246 -54.66 4.18 -20.60
C LEU A 246 -55.01 2.96 -19.74
N TYR A 247 -54.37 2.81 -18.58
CA TYR A 247 -54.69 1.79 -17.57
C TYR A 247 -54.06 2.19 -16.23
N GLY A 248 -54.33 1.41 -15.18
CA GLY A 248 -53.72 1.62 -13.87
C GLY A 248 -53.44 0.33 -13.13
N ILE A 249 -52.65 0.46 -12.07
CA ILE A 249 -52.20 -0.63 -11.20
C ILE A 249 -52.49 -0.28 -9.73
N LYS A 250 -52.83 -1.28 -8.92
CA LYS A 250 -52.89 -1.14 -7.47
C LYS A 250 -51.53 -1.44 -6.87
N SER A 251 -51.16 -0.66 -5.86
CA SER A 251 -49.97 -0.96 -5.06
C SER A 251 -50.23 -2.21 -4.21
N ASP A 252 -49.25 -3.12 -4.19
CA ASP A 252 -49.24 -4.26 -3.29
C ASP A 252 -48.87 -3.81 -1.87
N ALA A 253 -49.87 -3.69 -1.01
CA ALA A 253 -49.72 -3.36 0.41
C ALA A 253 -48.96 -2.05 0.69
N GLY A 254 -49.02 -1.07 -0.21
CA GLY A 254 -48.36 0.23 -0.02
C GLY A 254 -46.96 0.33 -0.62
N ASN A 255 -46.47 -0.74 -1.24
CA ASN A 255 -45.18 -0.78 -1.91
C ASN A 255 -45.14 0.13 -3.14
N ASP A 256 -43.92 0.51 -3.53
CA ASP A 256 -43.67 1.24 -4.77
C ASP A 256 -44.19 0.44 -5.98
N ILE A 257 -44.71 1.16 -6.98
CA ILE A 257 -45.17 0.55 -8.24
C ILE A 257 -44.01 0.68 -9.23
N VAL A 258 -43.36 -0.43 -9.53
CA VAL A 258 -42.11 -0.48 -10.31
C VAL A 258 -42.24 -1.53 -11.40
N GLY A 259 -41.99 -1.17 -12.66
CA GLY A 259 -42.04 -2.13 -13.78
C GLY A 259 -43.44 -2.58 -14.21
N GLU A 260 -44.49 -1.80 -13.92
CA GLU A 260 -45.87 -2.19 -14.26
C GLU A 260 -46.63 -1.19 -15.13
N LEU A 261 -46.12 0.03 -15.27
CA LEU A 261 -46.77 1.13 -15.97
C LEU A 261 -45.95 1.57 -17.19
N TYR A 262 -46.55 1.43 -18.38
CA TYR A 262 -45.93 1.66 -19.67
C TYR A 262 -46.81 2.53 -20.58
N ALA A 263 -46.20 3.39 -21.39
CA ALA A 263 -46.88 4.10 -22.47
C ALA A 263 -45.93 4.35 -23.64
N PHE A 264 -46.49 4.72 -24.79
CA PHE A 264 -45.68 5.19 -25.92
C PHE A 264 -45.05 6.56 -25.63
N GLU A 265 -44.09 6.90 -26.48
CA GLU A 265 -43.46 8.22 -26.54
C GLU A 265 -44.51 9.32 -26.71
N ASN A 266 -44.24 10.50 -26.16
CA ASN A 266 -45.11 11.66 -26.28
C ASN A 266 -44.26 12.92 -26.17
N TYR A 267 -44.60 13.93 -26.96
CA TYR A 267 -43.98 15.24 -26.89
C TYR A 267 -45.03 16.33 -26.72
N VAL A 268 -44.81 17.20 -25.73
CA VAL A 268 -45.62 18.39 -25.45
C VAL A 268 -44.68 19.52 -25.06
N ALA A 269 -44.57 20.54 -25.91
CA ALA A 269 -43.66 21.67 -25.71
C ALA A 269 -44.01 22.50 -24.46
N SER A 270 -45.30 22.66 -24.13
CA SER A 270 -45.73 23.49 -23.00
C SER A 270 -46.82 22.80 -22.16
N PRO A 271 -46.44 21.85 -21.30
CA PRO A 271 -47.35 21.20 -20.37
C PRO A 271 -48.06 22.19 -19.44
N LYS A 272 -49.34 21.95 -19.20
CA LYS A 272 -50.17 22.63 -18.20
C LYS A 272 -50.76 21.60 -17.25
N GLN A 273 -51.04 22.03 -16.02
CA GLN A 273 -51.48 21.15 -14.94
C GLN A 273 -52.73 20.32 -15.30
N ASN A 274 -53.63 20.84 -16.13
CA ASN A 274 -54.90 20.19 -16.48
C ASN A 274 -55.12 20.01 -18.00
N ASP A 275 -54.06 20.06 -18.82
CA ASP A 275 -54.23 19.84 -20.26
C ASP A 275 -54.59 18.37 -20.59
N GLU A 276 -55.01 18.16 -21.85
CA GLU A 276 -55.38 16.85 -22.41
C GLU A 276 -54.27 16.23 -23.30
N ALA A 277 -53.07 16.82 -23.32
CA ALA A 277 -51.98 16.46 -24.23
C ALA A 277 -50.78 15.80 -23.52
N THR A 278 -50.45 16.29 -22.32
CA THR A 278 -49.31 15.89 -21.50
C THR A 278 -49.64 14.59 -20.79
N THR A 279 -48.87 13.54 -21.06
CA THR A 279 -48.95 12.26 -20.36
C THR A 279 -48.71 12.49 -18.87
N CYS A 280 -49.66 12.04 -18.06
CA CYS A 280 -49.67 12.27 -16.63
C CYS A 280 -50.02 10.99 -15.88
N LEU A 281 -49.61 10.94 -14.62
CA LEU A 281 -49.94 9.89 -13.68
C LEU A 281 -51.00 10.41 -12.72
N ILE A 282 -52.05 9.64 -12.49
CA ILE A 282 -53.01 9.86 -11.42
C ILE A 282 -52.69 8.87 -10.31
N ILE A 283 -52.27 9.41 -9.16
CA ILE A 283 -51.72 8.65 -8.05
C ILE A 283 -52.70 8.70 -6.89
N GLY A 284 -53.17 7.54 -6.45
CA GLY A 284 -54.01 7.38 -5.27
C GLY A 284 -53.15 7.11 -4.04
N VAL A 285 -53.32 7.93 -2.99
CA VAL A 285 -52.64 7.75 -1.69
C VAL A 285 -53.67 7.71 -0.56
N ARG A 286 -53.43 6.85 0.43
CA ARG A 286 -54.19 6.77 1.67
C ARG A 286 -53.50 7.59 2.74
N ASN A 287 -54.23 8.53 3.34
CA ASN A 287 -53.78 9.22 4.54
C ASN A 287 -53.85 8.25 5.74
N ASN A 288 -52.72 8.02 6.42
CA ASN A 288 -52.64 7.02 7.49
C ASN A 288 -53.39 7.44 8.76
N ASP A 289 -53.59 8.74 8.98
CA ASP A 289 -54.29 9.25 10.16
C ASP A 289 -55.82 9.21 9.98
N SER A 290 -56.30 9.58 8.79
CA SER A 290 -57.74 9.64 8.49
C SER A 290 -58.29 8.39 7.83
N GLY A 291 -57.43 7.51 7.32
CA GLY A 291 -57.79 6.33 6.53
C GLY A 291 -58.39 6.63 5.15
N THR A 292 -58.45 7.91 4.74
CA THR A 292 -59.09 8.35 3.51
C THR A 292 -58.14 8.23 2.32
N VAL A 293 -58.63 7.73 1.19
CA VAL A 293 -57.88 7.69 -0.08
C VAL A 293 -58.22 8.93 -0.90
N SER A 294 -57.19 9.62 -1.40
CA SER A 294 -57.33 10.75 -2.31
C SER A 294 -56.38 10.63 -3.50
N TYR A 295 -56.76 11.27 -4.61
CA TYR A 295 -56.10 11.14 -5.92
C TYR A 295 -55.42 12.44 -6.33
N HIS A 296 -54.24 12.32 -6.95
CA HIS A 296 -53.35 13.42 -7.29
C HIS A 296 -52.82 13.30 -8.72
N ARG A 297 -52.82 14.40 -9.49
CA ARG A 297 -52.23 14.45 -10.84
C ARG A 297 -50.76 14.88 -10.79
N ALA A 298 -49.91 14.09 -11.43
CA ALA A 298 -48.52 14.41 -11.71
C ALA A 298 -48.26 14.35 -13.21
N ASN A 299 -47.84 15.46 -13.81
CA ASN A 299 -47.42 15.44 -15.21
C ASN A 299 -45.99 14.89 -15.31
N VAL A 300 -45.70 14.03 -16.28
CA VAL A 300 -44.41 13.35 -16.37
C VAL A 300 -43.38 14.24 -17.11
N HIS A 301 -42.98 15.35 -16.49
CA HIS A 301 -41.93 16.26 -16.98
C HIS A 301 -41.26 17.03 -15.83
N PRO A 302 -40.03 17.54 -16.03
CA PRO A 302 -39.38 18.46 -15.11
C PRO A 302 -40.18 19.76 -14.92
N PRO A 303 -40.11 20.41 -13.74
CA PRO A 303 -40.75 21.70 -13.53
C PRO A 303 -40.33 22.72 -14.61
N GLN A 304 -41.30 23.44 -15.17
CA GLN A 304 -41.10 24.50 -16.18
C GLN A 304 -40.48 24.05 -17.52
N SER A 305 -40.41 22.74 -17.78
CA SER A 305 -39.97 22.21 -19.07
C SER A 305 -41.11 21.62 -19.89
N GLY A 306 -40.85 21.42 -21.18
CA GLY A 306 -41.65 20.53 -22.03
C GLY A 306 -41.62 19.08 -21.55
N GLN A 307 -42.56 18.28 -22.01
CA GLN A 307 -42.54 16.83 -21.94
C GLN A 307 -42.00 16.25 -23.26
N SER A 308 -40.94 15.45 -23.18
CA SER A 308 -40.44 14.51 -24.17
C SER A 308 -40.29 13.13 -23.53
N LEU A 309 -41.27 12.24 -23.73
CA LEU A 309 -41.18 10.84 -23.34
C LEU A 309 -40.53 10.04 -24.46
N LYS A 310 -39.52 9.25 -24.12
CA LYS A 310 -38.67 8.52 -25.07
C LYS A 310 -38.75 7.02 -24.82
N ARG A 311 -38.81 6.25 -25.90
CA ARG A 311 -38.90 4.78 -25.82
C ARG A 311 -37.67 4.21 -25.13
N ASN A 312 -37.83 3.08 -24.46
CA ASN A 312 -36.80 2.40 -23.66
C ASN A 312 -36.26 3.25 -22.49
N ASN A 313 -36.98 4.27 -22.02
CA ASN A 313 -36.61 5.08 -20.85
C ASN A 313 -37.49 4.77 -19.64
N VAL A 314 -36.94 4.99 -18.45
CA VAL A 314 -37.63 4.84 -17.16
C VAL A 314 -37.75 6.21 -16.50
N TYR A 315 -38.99 6.59 -16.19
CA TYR A 315 -39.35 7.82 -15.50
C TYR A 315 -39.83 7.47 -14.09
N ARG A 316 -38.90 7.52 -13.15
CA ARG A 316 -39.10 7.37 -11.71
C ARG A 316 -39.62 8.66 -11.11
N LEU A 317 -40.88 8.64 -10.72
CA LEU A 317 -41.52 9.68 -9.93
C LEU A 317 -41.39 9.35 -8.44
N THR A 318 -40.87 10.28 -7.65
CA THR A 318 -40.82 10.16 -6.19
C THR A 318 -41.73 11.21 -5.56
N ILE A 319 -42.74 10.73 -4.81
CA ILE A 319 -43.65 11.57 -4.03
C ILE A 319 -42.89 12.09 -2.81
N ASN A 320 -42.66 13.40 -2.77
CA ASN A 320 -41.90 14.05 -1.70
C ASN A 320 -42.83 14.46 -0.55
N SER A 321 -43.99 15.04 -0.87
CA SER A 321 -44.98 15.46 0.11
C SER A 321 -46.35 15.75 -0.53
N ILE A 322 -47.41 15.66 0.28
CA ILE A 322 -48.78 16.06 -0.10
C ILE A 322 -49.02 17.50 0.36
N LYS A 323 -49.30 18.43 -0.57
CA LYS A 323 -49.49 19.87 -0.26
C LYS A 323 -50.86 20.16 0.36
N LYS A 324 -51.87 19.40 -0.06
CA LYS A 324 -53.26 19.42 0.44
C LYS A 324 -53.95 18.12 0.04
N GLU A 325 -55.00 17.74 0.78
CA GLU A 325 -55.84 16.58 0.43
C GLU A 325 -56.26 16.65 -1.05
N GLY A 326 -56.13 15.51 -1.73
CA GLY A 326 -56.38 15.37 -3.16
C GLY A 326 -57.86 15.31 -3.49
N TYR A 327 -58.17 14.72 -4.64
CA TYR A 327 -59.55 14.58 -5.14
C TYR A 327 -60.14 13.20 -4.79
N LYS A 328 -61.47 13.04 -4.88
CA LYS A 328 -62.14 11.79 -4.48
C LYS A 328 -62.08 10.70 -5.54
N THR A 329 -61.87 11.08 -6.79
CA THR A 329 -61.80 10.15 -7.94
C THR A 329 -60.62 10.48 -8.85
N GLU A 330 -60.17 9.50 -9.64
CA GLU A 330 -59.11 9.73 -10.64
C GLU A 330 -59.51 10.82 -11.66
N LEU A 331 -60.76 10.81 -12.12
CA LEU A 331 -61.27 11.76 -13.11
C LEU A 331 -61.32 13.20 -12.58
N GLU A 332 -61.65 13.39 -11.30
CA GLU A 332 -61.57 14.70 -10.64
C GLU A 332 -60.13 15.18 -10.53
N ALA A 333 -59.19 14.28 -10.19
CA ALA A 333 -57.77 14.61 -10.13
C ALA A 333 -57.20 14.98 -11.52
N TYR A 334 -57.62 14.27 -12.56
CA TYR A 334 -57.25 14.54 -13.94
C TYR A 334 -57.67 15.95 -14.40
N LYS A 335 -58.89 16.37 -14.06
CA LYS A 335 -59.44 17.70 -14.40
C LYS A 335 -58.98 18.82 -13.46
N GLY A 336 -58.27 18.50 -12.38
CA GLY A 336 -57.87 19.45 -11.35
C GLY A 336 -56.90 20.52 -11.85
N GLU A 337 -57.24 21.79 -11.67
CA GLU A 337 -56.43 22.93 -12.15
C GLU A 337 -55.23 23.25 -11.25
N ASN A 338 -55.24 22.74 -10.02
CA ASN A 338 -54.22 23.03 -9.02
C ASN A 338 -53.40 21.78 -8.69
N SER A 339 -52.08 21.90 -8.69
CA SER A 339 -51.18 20.85 -8.21
C SER A 339 -51.32 20.66 -6.70
N THR A 340 -51.64 19.44 -6.28
CA THR A 340 -51.82 19.04 -4.88
C THR A 340 -50.68 18.18 -4.36
N LEU A 341 -49.78 17.77 -5.26
CA LEU A 341 -48.67 16.85 -5.02
C LEU A 341 -47.34 17.57 -5.20
N ASN A 342 -46.40 17.33 -4.29
CA ASN A 342 -45.00 17.67 -4.50
C ASN A 342 -44.24 16.38 -4.86
N TYR A 343 -43.66 16.33 -6.05
CA TYR A 343 -42.92 15.15 -6.53
C TYR A 343 -41.65 15.57 -7.27
N SER A 344 -40.72 14.64 -7.38
CA SER A 344 -39.54 14.75 -8.23
C SER A 344 -39.58 13.66 -9.30
N ILE A 345 -38.91 13.90 -10.43
CA ILE A 345 -38.83 12.96 -11.54
C ILE A 345 -37.40 12.95 -12.07
N ASN A 346 -36.83 11.77 -12.33
CA ASN A 346 -35.61 11.66 -13.13
C ASN A 346 -35.99 11.79 -14.62
N TYR A 347 -35.31 12.68 -15.34
CA TYR A 347 -35.59 12.91 -16.76
C TYR A 347 -34.39 12.55 -17.62
N TRP A 348 -34.65 11.97 -18.79
CA TRP A 348 -33.61 11.47 -19.70
C TRP A 348 -32.65 12.56 -20.21
N ASP A 349 -33.06 13.83 -20.14
CA ASP A 349 -32.31 15.00 -20.61
C ASP A 349 -31.84 15.92 -19.46
N MET A 350 -31.81 15.43 -18.21
CA MET A 350 -31.17 16.22 -17.14
C MET A 350 -29.66 16.37 -17.35
N ASP A 351 -29.08 15.60 -18.27
CA ASP A 351 -27.66 15.54 -18.61
C ASP A 351 -27.19 16.57 -19.66
N SER A 352 -28.06 17.37 -20.29
CA SER A 352 -27.66 18.43 -21.24
C SER A 352 -27.02 19.65 -20.59
N HIS A 353 -27.22 19.80 -19.27
CA HIS A 353 -26.46 20.73 -18.45
C HIS A 353 -24.98 20.34 -18.48
N GLY A 354 -24.12 21.32 -18.73
CA GLY A 354 -22.68 21.14 -18.79
C GLY A 354 -22.10 20.16 -17.77
N THR A 355 -21.12 19.35 -18.16
CA THR A 355 -20.46 18.40 -17.24
C THR A 355 -19.24 19.03 -16.60
N VAL A 356 -19.08 18.79 -15.29
CA VAL A 356 -17.83 18.99 -14.55
C VAL A 356 -17.28 17.61 -14.19
N GLN A 357 -16.05 17.33 -14.64
CA GLN A 357 -15.34 16.07 -14.38
C GLN A 357 -14.09 16.33 -13.55
N PHE A 358 -13.71 15.34 -12.73
CA PHE A 358 -12.54 15.41 -11.83
C PHE A 358 -11.80 14.06 -11.81
N ASP A 359 -10.47 14.09 -11.92
CA ASP A 359 -9.62 12.88 -11.86
C ASP A 359 -8.64 12.86 -10.66
N GLY A 360 -8.76 13.80 -9.73
CA GLY A 360 -7.83 13.95 -8.60
C GLY A 360 -6.96 15.21 -8.73
N ASP A 361 -6.40 15.42 -9.92
CA ASP A 361 -5.42 16.48 -10.19
C ASP A 361 -5.92 17.51 -11.22
N ASN A 362 -6.93 17.13 -12.01
CA ASN A 362 -7.50 17.94 -13.08
C ASN A 362 -9.04 18.08 -12.93
N ILE A 363 -9.58 19.21 -13.39
CA ILE A 363 -11.00 19.48 -13.57
C ILE A 363 -11.23 19.89 -15.02
N LEU A 364 -12.23 19.28 -15.66
CA LEU A 364 -12.73 19.66 -16.98
C LEU A 364 -14.21 20.00 -16.87
N ALA A 365 -14.58 21.24 -17.17
CA ALA A 365 -15.95 21.71 -17.18
C ALA A 365 -16.34 22.26 -18.54
N VAL A 366 -17.35 21.64 -19.16
CA VAL A 366 -17.99 22.12 -20.40
C VAL A 366 -19.33 22.76 -20.05
N PRO A 367 -19.71 23.90 -20.66
CA PRO A 367 -20.91 24.65 -20.29
C PRO A 367 -22.21 24.00 -20.81
N THR A 368 -22.11 23.16 -21.84
CA THR A 368 -23.23 22.41 -22.42
C THR A 368 -22.71 21.10 -22.98
N LYS A 369 -23.54 20.05 -22.99
CA LYS A 369 -23.27 18.82 -23.75
C LYS A 369 -23.90 18.84 -25.15
N LYS A 370 -24.61 19.91 -25.53
CA LYS A 370 -25.27 20.04 -26.84
C LYS A 370 -25.23 21.47 -27.41
N VAL A 371 -25.02 21.62 -28.72
CA VAL A 371 -25.05 22.89 -29.48
C VAL A 371 -26.01 22.75 -30.67
N MET A 372 -26.97 23.67 -30.78
CA MET A 372 -28.02 23.62 -31.80
C MET A 372 -27.87 24.78 -32.79
N PHE A 373 -27.97 24.52 -34.09
CA PHE A 373 -28.03 25.54 -35.15
C PHE A 373 -29.36 25.47 -35.89
N THR A 374 -29.82 26.63 -36.39
CA THR A 374 -30.94 26.71 -37.32
C THR A 374 -30.48 26.41 -38.77
N PRO A 375 -31.41 26.28 -39.74
CA PRO A 375 -31.06 26.12 -41.16
C PRO A 375 -30.18 27.23 -41.72
N ASN A 376 -30.19 28.42 -41.10
CA ASN A 376 -29.36 29.55 -41.52
C ASN A 376 -27.90 29.44 -41.05
N GLY A 377 -27.59 28.45 -40.19
CA GLY A 377 -26.25 28.28 -39.62
C GLY A 377 -25.92 29.35 -38.59
N GLY A 378 -24.63 29.66 -38.42
CA GLY A 378 -24.16 30.64 -37.45
C GLY A 378 -22.91 30.18 -36.70
N SER A 379 -22.59 30.82 -35.56
CA SER A 379 -21.48 30.42 -34.70
C SER A 379 -21.75 30.66 -33.21
N TYR A 380 -21.33 29.70 -32.38
CA TYR A 380 -21.30 29.77 -30.92
C TYR A 380 -19.86 29.74 -30.41
N ASN A 381 -19.56 30.50 -29.37
CA ASN A 381 -18.31 30.41 -28.63
C ASN A 381 -18.61 29.90 -27.22
N LEU A 382 -18.10 28.73 -26.88
CA LEU A 382 -18.27 28.09 -25.58
C LEU A 382 -16.99 28.23 -24.76
N GLY A 383 -17.09 28.80 -23.57
CA GLY A 383 -15.98 28.84 -22.61
C GLY A 383 -15.81 27.49 -21.92
N ILE A 384 -14.70 26.80 -22.17
CA ILE A 384 -14.33 25.54 -21.53
C ILE A 384 -13.48 25.85 -20.30
N PHE A 385 -13.96 25.47 -19.12
CA PHE A 385 -13.21 25.66 -17.90
C PHE A 385 -12.33 24.44 -17.61
N THR A 386 -11.08 24.71 -17.28
CA THR A 386 -10.12 23.67 -16.90
C THR A 386 -9.24 24.15 -15.75
N PHE A 387 -8.92 23.25 -14.82
CA PHE A 387 -8.03 23.47 -13.68
C PHE A 387 -7.14 22.24 -13.48
N GLY A 388 -5.84 22.40 -13.27
CA GLY A 388 -4.85 21.30 -13.27
C GLY A 388 -3.75 21.47 -14.32
N GLU A 389 -2.84 20.50 -14.44
CA GLU A 389 -1.69 20.54 -15.37
C GLU A 389 -1.96 19.91 -16.74
N GLY A 390 -3.15 19.33 -16.95
CA GLY A 390 -3.56 18.80 -18.25
C GLY A 390 -3.50 19.84 -19.39
N SER A 391 -3.36 19.37 -20.63
CA SER A 391 -3.52 20.21 -21.82
C SER A 391 -4.91 19.99 -22.41
N LEU A 392 -5.67 21.08 -22.62
CA LEU A 392 -6.99 20.99 -23.22
C LEU A 392 -6.84 20.78 -24.73
N SER A 393 -7.46 19.73 -25.26
CA SER A 393 -7.43 19.42 -26.68
C SER A 393 -8.74 18.79 -27.14
N LEU A 394 -8.93 18.73 -28.45
CA LEU A 394 -10.10 18.12 -29.08
C LEU A 394 -9.71 16.70 -29.50
N SER A 395 -10.06 15.70 -28.68
CA SER A 395 -9.62 14.30 -28.82
C SER A 395 -10.41 13.53 -29.88
N LYS A 396 -11.65 13.95 -30.18
CA LYS A 396 -12.45 13.36 -31.26
C LYS A 396 -13.27 14.44 -31.96
N LYS A 397 -13.37 14.34 -33.29
CA LYS A 397 -14.17 15.24 -34.14
C LYS A 397 -14.82 14.42 -35.24
N VAL A 398 -16.14 14.29 -35.20
CA VAL A 398 -16.95 13.66 -36.25
C VAL A 398 -18.03 14.65 -36.62
N LEU A 399 -17.96 15.27 -37.79
CA LEU A 399 -18.88 16.34 -38.19
C LEU A 399 -19.43 16.06 -39.58
N ASP A 400 -20.73 16.28 -39.76
CA ASP A 400 -21.34 16.34 -41.07
C ASP A 400 -20.85 17.56 -41.87
N ASN A 401 -20.89 17.43 -43.20
CA ASN A 401 -20.34 18.41 -44.12
C ASN A 401 -21.09 19.76 -44.00
N GLY A 402 -20.40 20.82 -43.56
CA GLY A 402 -20.99 22.14 -43.30
C GLY A 402 -20.98 22.55 -41.81
N LEU A 403 -20.66 21.64 -40.90
CA LEU A 403 -20.32 21.95 -39.51
C LEU A 403 -18.81 22.13 -39.35
N SER A 404 -18.39 23.10 -38.53
CA SER A 404 -16.99 23.32 -38.19
C SER A 404 -16.80 23.65 -36.71
N VAL A 405 -15.67 23.17 -36.17
CA VAL A 405 -15.29 23.36 -34.78
C VAL A 405 -13.80 23.67 -34.70
N SER A 406 -13.46 24.70 -33.92
CA SER A 406 -12.09 25.06 -33.54
C SER A 406 -12.00 25.32 -32.05
N LEU A 407 -10.89 24.93 -31.43
CA LEU A 407 -10.58 25.21 -30.04
C LEU A 407 -9.37 26.14 -30.00
N ASP A 408 -9.54 27.34 -29.46
CA ASP A 408 -8.47 28.30 -29.21
C ASP A 408 -8.39 28.61 -27.72
N ASN A 409 -7.26 28.25 -27.10
CA ASN A 409 -7.08 28.24 -25.64
C ASN A 409 -8.21 27.51 -24.90
N LYS A 410 -9.12 28.26 -24.30
CA LYS A 410 -10.27 27.79 -23.51
C LYS A 410 -11.60 28.12 -24.18
N THR A 411 -11.58 28.58 -25.43
CA THR A 411 -12.79 28.92 -26.17
C THR A 411 -12.98 27.94 -27.30
N LEU A 412 -14.07 27.18 -27.23
CA LEU A 412 -14.51 26.28 -28.27
C LEU A 412 -15.49 27.03 -29.18
N SER A 413 -15.06 27.33 -30.40
CA SER A 413 -15.91 27.91 -31.44
C SER A 413 -16.53 26.81 -32.27
N VAL A 414 -17.86 26.77 -32.28
CA VAL A 414 -18.66 25.86 -33.11
C VAL A 414 -19.38 26.72 -34.15
N SER A 415 -19.43 26.31 -35.40
CA SER A 415 -20.17 27.00 -36.44
C SER A 415 -20.80 26.05 -37.45
N ALA A 416 -21.87 26.51 -38.08
CA ALA A 416 -22.56 25.80 -39.14
C ALA A 416 -22.76 26.74 -40.32
N THR A 417 -22.53 26.26 -41.54
CA THR A 417 -22.96 26.96 -42.75
C THR A 417 -24.47 26.79 -42.94
N PRO A 418 -25.14 27.67 -43.69
CA PRO A 418 -26.53 27.46 -44.05
C PRO A 418 -26.77 26.08 -44.70
N LEU A 419 -27.93 25.50 -44.46
CA LEU A 419 -28.40 24.30 -45.15
C LEU A 419 -28.77 24.64 -46.59
N ASN A 420 -28.57 23.68 -47.51
CA ASN A 420 -28.94 23.86 -48.92
C ASN A 420 -30.44 23.62 -49.13
N ASP A 421 -31.02 22.66 -48.41
CA ASP A 421 -32.46 22.47 -48.25
C ASP A 421 -32.82 22.69 -46.77
N ALA A 422 -33.90 23.44 -46.50
CA ALA A 422 -34.36 23.72 -45.15
C ALA A 422 -34.83 22.46 -44.39
N LYS A 423 -34.98 21.33 -45.09
CA LYS A 423 -35.31 20.00 -44.54
C LYS A 423 -34.10 19.13 -44.20
N ASP A 424 -32.89 19.57 -44.55
CA ASP A 424 -31.68 18.82 -44.21
C ASP A 424 -31.42 18.89 -42.70
N THR A 425 -30.73 17.89 -42.17
CA THR A 425 -30.14 17.97 -40.82
C THR A 425 -28.65 17.66 -40.90
N ARG A 426 -27.87 18.26 -40.00
CA ARG A 426 -26.44 17.93 -39.86
C ARG A 426 -26.14 17.63 -38.41
N ASN A 427 -25.44 16.54 -38.18
CA ASN A 427 -25.03 16.10 -36.87
C ASN A 427 -23.51 16.15 -36.74
N GLY A 428 -23.06 16.40 -35.53
CA GLY A 428 -21.66 16.43 -35.18
C GLY A 428 -21.46 15.98 -33.75
N ILE A 429 -20.33 15.34 -33.48
CA ILE A 429 -19.91 14.95 -32.15
C ILE A 429 -18.46 15.39 -32.00
N ILE A 430 -18.17 16.11 -30.92
CA ILE A 430 -16.82 16.45 -30.52
C ILE A 430 -16.54 15.92 -29.11
N GLU A 431 -15.31 15.46 -28.89
CA GLU A 431 -14.81 15.08 -27.57
C GLU A 431 -13.67 16.03 -27.21
N LEU A 432 -13.73 16.61 -26.02
CA LEU A 432 -12.68 17.40 -25.40
C LEU A 432 -11.94 16.53 -24.40
N SER A 433 -10.62 16.63 -24.36
CA SER A 433 -9.77 15.97 -23.38
C SER A 433 -8.93 16.96 -22.59
N PHE A 434 -8.76 16.70 -21.29
CA PHE A 434 -7.89 17.48 -20.40
C PHE A 434 -7.28 16.53 -19.36
N GLY A 435 -5.99 16.19 -19.51
CA GLY A 435 -5.39 15.11 -18.73
C GLY A 435 -6.01 13.75 -19.08
N ASN A 436 -6.53 13.02 -18.09
CA ASN A 436 -7.26 11.76 -18.29
C ASN A 436 -8.79 11.97 -18.49
N LEU A 437 -9.27 13.21 -18.34
CA LEU A 437 -10.69 13.55 -18.44
C LEU A 437 -11.14 13.71 -19.88
N LYS A 438 -12.40 13.36 -20.15
CA LYS A 438 -13.02 13.39 -21.50
C LYS A 438 -14.48 13.83 -21.43
N ALA A 439 -14.84 14.90 -22.13
CA ALA A 439 -16.21 15.40 -22.21
C ALA A 439 -16.68 15.49 -23.67
N THR A 440 -17.89 14.98 -23.94
CA THR A 440 -18.49 15.00 -25.29
C THR A 440 -19.50 16.14 -25.41
N ILE A 441 -19.52 16.78 -26.58
CA ILE A 441 -20.54 17.75 -26.98
C ILE A 441 -21.13 17.33 -28.32
N ASP A 442 -22.45 17.21 -28.37
CA ASP A 442 -23.21 16.94 -29.58
C ASP A 442 -23.57 18.27 -30.27
N ILE A 443 -23.50 18.29 -31.60
CA ILE A 443 -23.80 19.44 -32.44
C ILE A 443 -24.87 19.04 -33.42
N GLU A 444 -25.94 19.81 -33.52
CA GLU A 444 -27.05 19.50 -34.41
C GLU A 444 -27.53 20.75 -35.12
N GLN A 445 -27.65 20.71 -36.43
CA GLN A 445 -28.29 21.74 -37.24
C GLN A 445 -29.63 21.20 -37.71
N LEU A 446 -30.72 21.77 -37.19
CA LEU A 446 -32.09 21.28 -37.37
C LEU A 446 -32.82 21.91 -38.57
N GLU A 447 -33.88 21.25 -39.04
CA GLU A 447 -34.96 21.81 -39.88
C GLU A 447 -35.88 22.71 -39.02
N GLY A 448 -36.09 23.98 -39.38
CA GLY A 448 -37.06 24.90 -38.71
C GLY A 448 -36.52 26.28 -38.25
N GLY A 449 -37.41 27.22 -37.92
CA GLY A 449 -37.19 28.70 -37.91
C GLY A 449 -36.27 29.33 -36.84
N ASP A 450 -36.06 30.66 -36.99
CA ASP A 450 -35.04 31.53 -36.35
C ASP A 450 -35.18 31.73 -34.81
N LEU A 451 -34.93 30.69 -34.00
CA LEU A 451 -34.74 30.87 -32.56
C LEU A 451 -33.29 31.28 -32.24
N TYR A 452 -33.09 32.42 -31.57
CA TYR A 452 -31.77 32.94 -31.19
C TYR A 452 -31.77 33.60 -29.80
N LEU A 453 -30.61 33.59 -29.13
CA LEU A 453 -30.39 34.23 -27.83
C LEU A 453 -28.90 34.62 -27.69
N ASP A 454 -28.61 35.91 -27.49
CA ASP A 454 -27.26 36.46 -27.27
C ASP A 454 -27.21 37.39 -26.03
N LEU A 455 -26.05 37.44 -25.38
CA LEU A 455 -25.79 38.28 -24.20
C LEU A 455 -24.76 39.36 -24.53
N ASN A 456 -25.08 40.61 -24.20
CA ASN A 456 -24.21 41.75 -24.47
C ASN A 456 -23.96 42.59 -23.19
N PRO A 457 -22.72 42.69 -22.68
CA PRO A 457 -21.48 42.08 -23.21
C PRO A 457 -21.42 40.57 -23.00
N LYS A 458 -20.56 39.87 -23.74
CA LYS A 458 -20.36 38.40 -23.62
C LYS A 458 -19.64 37.96 -22.33
N SER A 459 -19.06 38.91 -21.60
CA SER A 459 -18.42 38.72 -20.29
C SER A 459 -18.50 40.01 -19.48
N ILE A 460 -18.50 39.91 -18.15
CA ILE A 460 -18.41 41.06 -17.25
C ILE A 460 -17.11 41.03 -16.42
N PRO A 461 -16.62 42.20 -15.94
CA PRO A 461 -15.54 42.26 -14.97
C PRO A 461 -15.85 41.52 -13.67
N HIS A 462 -14.81 41.16 -12.91
CA HIS A 462 -14.99 40.56 -11.59
C HIS A 462 -15.68 41.54 -10.63
N PHE A 463 -16.52 41.00 -9.75
CA PHE A 463 -17.03 41.73 -8.60
C PHE A 463 -15.93 41.82 -7.54
N SER A 464 -15.85 42.95 -6.83
CA SER A 464 -14.99 43.06 -5.66
C SER A 464 -15.45 42.10 -4.55
N ASN A 465 -14.64 41.94 -3.52
CA ASN A 465 -15.02 41.17 -2.32
C ASN A 465 -16.19 41.78 -1.54
N LYS A 466 -16.63 42.99 -1.86
CA LYS A 466 -17.78 43.65 -1.24
C LYS A 466 -19.08 43.30 -1.98
N ALA A 467 -20.21 43.51 -1.33
CA ALA A 467 -21.51 43.36 -2.00
C ALA A 467 -21.68 44.50 -3.04
N GLY A 468 -21.95 44.16 -4.31
CA GLY A 468 -22.10 45.12 -5.41
C GLY A 468 -22.89 44.59 -6.61
N ILE A 469 -23.08 45.46 -7.61
CA ILE A 469 -23.79 45.21 -8.87
C ILE A 469 -22.80 45.00 -10.04
N ALA A 470 -23.19 44.19 -11.03
CA ALA A 470 -22.45 44.02 -12.28
C ALA A 470 -22.40 45.31 -13.09
N ALA A 471 -21.23 45.65 -13.63
CA ALA A 471 -21.04 46.77 -14.55
C ALA A 471 -20.19 46.34 -15.76
N PRO A 472 -20.69 46.45 -17.00
CA PRO A 472 -21.99 47.00 -17.41
C PRO A 472 -23.16 46.00 -17.24
N SER A 473 -24.39 46.51 -17.35
CA SER A 473 -25.63 45.69 -17.36
C SER A 473 -25.65 44.73 -18.55
N ILE A 474 -26.13 43.50 -18.34
CA ILE A 474 -26.16 42.44 -19.35
C ILE A 474 -27.47 42.55 -20.15
N ALA A 475 -27.42 42.94 -21.41
CA ALA A 475 -28.57 42.93 -22.31
C ALA A 475 -28.77 41.53 -22.92
N VAL A 476 -30.03 41.13 -23.10
CA VAL A 476 -30.44 39.89 -23.76
C VAL A 476 -31.08 40.24 -25.10
N GLU A 477 -30.43 39.81 -26.19
CA GLU A 477 -30.98 39.90 -27.54
C GLU A 477 -31.54 38.53 -27.92
N SER A 478 -32.86 38.40 -28.01
CA SER A 478 -33.52 37.09 -28.21
C SER A 478 -34.64 37.15 -29.23
N SER A 479 -34.93 36.00 -29.84
CA SER A 479 -36.08 35.80 -30.75
C SER A 479 -37.43 35.72 -30.02
N GLY A 480 -37.42 35.50 -28.71
CA GLY A 480 -38.62 35.33 -27.89
C GLY A 480 -38.35 35.51 -26.38
N ASP A 481 -39.37 35.23 -25.56
CA ASP A 481 -39.28 35.33 -24.12
C ASP A 481 -38.19 34.38 -23.57
N TRP A 482 -37.38 34.87 -22.65
CA TRP A 482 -36.28 34.14 -22.05
C TRP A 482 -36.43 34.03 -20.53
N SER A 483 -35.79 33.02 -19.94
CA SER A 483 -35.56 32.83 -18.50
C SER A 483 -34.07 32.89 -18.21
N ALA A 484 -33.70 33.37 -17.02
CA ALA A 484 -32.32 33.40 -16.56
C ALA A 484 -32.21 32.82 -15.15
N THR A 485 -31.20 31.99 -14.91
CA THR A 485 -30.94 31.36 -13.62
C THR A 485 -29.47 31.54 -13.25
N ILE A 486 -29.21 31.82 -11.97
CA ILE A 486 -27.87 31.89 -11.38
C ILE A 486 -27.59 30.60 -10.60
N TYR A 487 -26.48 29.96 -10.91
CA TYR A 487 -26.03 28.73 -10.23
C TYR A 487 -24.81 28.98 -9.34
N PRO A 488 -24.71 28.29 -8.17
CA PRO A 488 -25.73 27.42 -7.57
C PRO A 488 -26.94 28.21 -7.01
N PRO A 489 -28.19 27.67 -7.09
CA PRO A 489 -29.38 28.35 -6.59
C PRO A 489 -29.60 28.14 -5.06
N GLY A 490 -30.42 28.99 -4.45
CA GLY A 490 -30.91 28.82 -3.07
C GLY A 490 -30.02 29.40 -1.95
N ALA A 491 -30.08 28.80 -0.75
CA ALA A 491 -29.50 29.33 0.49
C ALA A 491 -27.95 29.38 0.55
N GLY A 492 -27.27 28.95 -0.52
CA GLY A 492 -25.81 29.03 -0.69
C GLY A 492 -25.38 29.85 -1.90
N ALA A 493 -26.29 30.57 -2.57
CA ALA A 493 -25.97 31.36 -3.75
C ALA A 493 -25.26 32.67 -3.40
N TYR A 494 -24.07 32.86 -3.97
CA TYR A 494 -23.26 34.07 -3.78
C TYR A 494 -23.66 35.23 -4.69
N PHE A 495 -24.31 34.90 -5.81
CA PHE A 495 -24.80 35.85 -6.79
C PHE A 495 -26.33 35.83 -6.82
N SER A 496 -26.94 36.94 -7.20
CA SER A 496 -28.39 37.11 -7.19
C SER A 496 -28.83 38.15 -8.21
N PHE A 497 -30.07 38.04 -8.68
CA PHE A 497 -30.75 39.07 -9.45
C PHE A 497 -31.29 40.22 -8.61
N GLU A 498 -31.22 40.12 -7.27
CA GLU A 498 -31.54 41.23 -6.35
C GLU A 498 -30.46 41.40 -5.28
N GLN A 499 -30.18 42.65 -4.92
CA GLN A 499 -29.15 42.98 -3.93
C GLN A 499 -29.59 42.75 -2.48
N THR A 500 -30.90 42.83 -2.19
CA THR A 500 -31.42 42.85 -0.82
C THR A 500 -32.53 41.81 -0.63
N GLY A 501 -32.47 41.04 0.44
CA GLY A 501 -33.47 40.02 0.78
C GLY A 501 -32.90 38.99 1.76
N SER A 502 -33.75 38.17 2.36
CA SER A 502 -33.34 37.08 3.26
C SER A 502 -32.70 35.89 2.53
N SER A 503 -32.81 35.85 1.21
CA SER A 503 -32.33 34.77 0.35
C SER A 503 -32.01 35.32 -1.04
N ALA A 504 -30.96 34.79 -1.67
CA ALA A 504 -30.60 35.13 -3.03
C ALA A 504 -31.70 34.74 -4.02
N ILE A 505 -32.19 35.70 -4.78
CA ILE A 505 -33.04 35.45 -5.94
C ILE A 505 -32.13 34.99 -7.08
N THR A 506 -32.31 33.75 -7.49
CA THR A 506 -31.48 33.08 -8.49
C THR A 506 -32.25 32.70 -9.74
N ASP A 507 -33.50 33.15 -9.86
CA ASP A 507 -34.32 33.01 -11.07
C ASP A 507 -34.88 34.38 -11.50
N TYR A 508 -34.74 34.67 -12.78
CA TYR A 508 -35.16 35.90 -13.43
C TYR A 508 -35.72 35.56 -14.82
N ASP A 509 -36.42 36.49 -15.45
CA ASP A 509 -36.93 36.27 -16.79
C ASP A 509 -37.21 37.60 -17.50
N SER A 510 -37.46 37.50 -18.80
CA SER A 510 -37.96 38.55 -19.67
C SER A 510 -39.12 39.36 -19.09
N ASN A 511 -40.04 38.72 -18.33
CA ASN A 511 -41.18 39.40 -17.71
C ASN A 511 -40.79 40.28 -16.52
N LYS A 512 -39.73 39.90 -15.79
CA LYS A 512 -39.18 40.66 -14.67
C LYS A 512 -38.14 41.69 -15.10
N SER A 513 -37.72 41.66 -16.37
CA SER A 513 -36.60 42.44 -16.91
C SER A 513 -37.04 43.77 -17.55
N PRO A 514 -36.62 44.93 -17.02
CA PRO A 514 -36.75 46.20 -17.71
C PRO A 514 -35.80 46.24 -18.92
N ASN A 515 -36.33 46.49 -20.12
CA ASN A 515 -35.57 46.62 -21.38
C ASN A 515 -34.72 45.39 -21.76
N ASN A 516 -35.13 44.17 -21.40
CA ASN A 516 -34.35 42.94 -21.64
C ASN A 516 -32.93 43.00 -21.07
N THR A 517 -32.75 43.66 -19.92
CA THR A 517 -31.48 43.67 -19.19
C THR A 517 -31.54 42.80 -17.93
N ILE A 518 -30.49 42.03 -17.69
CA ILE A 518 -30.32 41.19 -16.51
C ILE A 518 -29.42 41.94 -15.51
N PRO A 519 -29.94 42.34 -14.35
CA PRO A 519 -29.12 42.85 -13.26
C PRO A 519 -28.54 41.68 -12.47
N VAL A 520 -27.22 41.64 -12.30
CA VAL A 520 -26.55 40.63 -11.45
C VAL A 520 -25.87 41.34 -10.28
N TYR A 521 -26.07 40.83 -9.09
CA TYR A 521 -25.48 41.31 -7.84
C TYR A 521 -24.73 40.17 -7.16
N THR A 522 -23.78 40.53 -6.30
CA THR A 522 -23.30 39.63 -5.25
C THR A 522 -24.23 39.75 -4.05
N HIS A 523 -24.83 38.65 -3.62
CA HIS A 523 -25.81 38.62 -2.54
C HIS A 523 -25.20 38.99 -1.17
N THR A 524 -23.93 38.63 -0.94
CA THR A 524 -23.18 38.99 0.28
C THR A 524 -21.74 39.36 -0.06
N ALA A 525 -21.07 40.06 0.86
CA ALA A 525 -19.62 40.24 0.79
C ALA A 525 -18.91 38.88 0.92
N ASN A 526 -17.80 38.72 0.22
CA ASN A 526 -16.93 37.58 0.32
C ASN A 526 -15.85 37.81 1.37
N THR A 527 -16.05 37.26 2.56
CA THR A 527 -15.11 37.36 3.69
C THR A 527 -14.04 36.26 3.70
N THR A 528 -13.96 35.44 2.64
CA THR A 528 -12.94 34.39 2.49
C THR A 528 -11.92 34.80 1.45
N THR A 529 -10.69 34.28 1.51
CA THR A 529 -9.62 34.60 0.55
C THR A 529 -9.85 34.00 -0.84
N SER A 530 -10.58 32.89 -0.92
CA SER A 530 -10.94 32.27 -2.20
C SER A 530 -12.05 33.06 -2.92
N PRO A 531 -11.93 33.27 -4.24
CA PRO A 531 -13.01 33.86 -5.03
C PRO A 531 -14.23 32.94 -5.05
N ARG A 532 -15.41 33.55 -5.08
CA ARG A 532 -16.69 32.85 -5.27
C ARG A 532 -17.06 32.88 -6.75
N TYR A 533 -17.58 31.75 -7.23
CA TYR A 533 -17.97 31.59 -8.63
C TYR A 533 -19.47 31.37 -8.72
N GLY A 534 -20.06 31.89 -9.79
CA GLY A 534 -21.43 31.63 -10.16
C GLY A 534 -21.58 31.61 -11.67
N PHE A 535 -22.65 30.99 -12.15
CA PHE A 535 -22.95 30.95 -13.59
C PHE A 535 -24.32 31.55 -13.82
N LEU A 536 -24.39 32.58 -14.64
CA LEU A 536 -25.64 33.07 -15.21
C LEU A 536 -25.94 32.23 -16.44
N VAL A 537 -27.06 31.53 -16.46
CA VAL A 537 -27.59 30.80 -17.62
C VAL A 537 -28.84 31.51 -18.07
N VAL A 538 -28.96 31.82 -19.35
CA VAL A 538 -30.12 32.49 -19.95
C VAL A 538 -30.61 31.63 -21.11
N SER A 539 -31.85 31.20 -21.08
CA SER A 539 -32.45 30.30 -22.07
C SER A 539 -33.76 30.86 -22.61
N LEU A 540 -34.11 30.55 -23.86
CA LEU A 540 -35.45 30.84 -24.36
C LEU A 540 -36.48 29.98 -23.62
N LYS A 541 -37.62 30.56 -23.26
CA LYS A 541 -38.74 29.81 -22.65
C LYS A 541 -39.40 28.87 -23.66
N GLU A 542 -39.38 29.25 -24.94
CA GLU A 542 -39.93 28.47 -26.05
C GLU A 542 -39.06 27.24 -26.36
N ASP A 543 -37.74 27.37 -26.25
CA ASP A 543 -36.78 26.28 -26.36
C ASP A 543 -35.59 26.50 -25.41
N PRO A 544 -35.60 25.84 -24.23
CA PRO A 544 -34.52 25.96 -23.26
C PRO A 544 -33.14 25.52 -23.76
N SER A 545 -33.06 24.79 -24.87
CA SER A 545 -31.79 24.42 -25.50
C SER A 545 -31.09 25.59 -26.20
N VAL A 546 -31.84 26.64 -26.56
CA VAL A 546 -31.30 27.91 -27.06
C VAL A 546 -30.95 28.77 -25.85
N GLN A 547 -29.70 28.63 -25.40
CA GLN A 547 -29.21 29.27 -24.19
C GLN A 547 -27.83 29.92 -24.35
N SER A 548 -27.53 30.87 -23.49
CA SER A 548 -26.23 31.54 -23.35
C SER A 548 -25.83 31.57 -21.88
N MET A 549 -24.54 31.39 -21.60
CA MET A 549 -23.99 31.30 -20.25
C MET A 549 -22.90 32.35 -20.04
N MET A 550 -22.87 32.96 -18.86
CA MET A 550 -21.85 33.90 -18.43
C MET A 550 -21.29 33.51 -17.06
N LEU A 551 -19.96 33.53 -16.94
CA LEU A 551 -19.26 33.30 -15.68
C LEU A 551 -19.28 34.57 -14.82
N LEU A 552 -19.64 34.41 -13.55
CA LEU A 552 -19.66 35.44 -12.52
C LEU A 552 -18.55 35.12 -11.51
N ILE A 553 -17.71 36.10 -11.21
CA ILE A 553 -16.56 35.93 -10.29
C ILE A 553 -16.59 37.06 -9.26
N GLN A 554 -16.64 36.71 -7.98
CA GLN A 554 -16.52 37.65 -6.86
C GLN A 554 -15.19 37.37 -6.17
N ASN A 555 -14.33 38.38 -6.09
CA ASN A 555 -13.02 38.25 -5.46
C ASN A 555 -13.16 37.91 -3.96
N GLY A 556 -12.15 37.24 -3.41
CA GLY A 556 -12.02 37.03 -1.96
C GLY A 556 -11.38 38.22 -1.24
N GLU A 557 -11.39 38.19 0.10
CA GLU A 557 -10.55 39.11 0.88
C GLU A 557 -9.06 38.91 0.57
N PRO A 558 -8.24 39.97 0.62
CA PRO A 558 -6.78 39.85 0.56
C PRO A 558 -6.26 38.84 1.59
N GLY A 559 -5.46 37.87 1.14
CA GLY A 559 -4.88 36.85 1.98
C GLY A 559 -4.17 35.77 1.18
N PHE A 560 -3.51 34.85 1.87
CA PHE A 560 -2.62 33.88 1.23
C PHE A 560 -3.28 32.51 1.09
N GLU A 561 -3.35 32.04 -0.14
CA GLU A 561 -3.60 30.63 -0.46
C GLU A 561 -2.32 30.04 -1.05
N LEU A 562 -1.84 28.94 -0.45
CA LEU A 562 -0.66 28.22 -0.90
C LEU A 562 -1.11 26.95 -1.61
N THR A 563 -0.59 26.70 -2.81
CA THR A 563 -0.94 25.50 -3.58
C THR A 563 0.28 24.63 -3.86
N PRO A 564 0.28 23.37 -3.39
CA PRO A 564 -0.67 22.79 -2.42
C PRO A 564 -0.53 23.42 -1.03
N SER A 565 -1.56 23.24 -0.19
CA SER A 565 -1.53 23.70 1.20
C SER A 565 -0.50 22.90 2.01
N ILE A 566 0.49 23.59 2.56
CA ILE A 566 1.60 22.98 3.30
C ILE A 566 1.79 23.59 4.69
N ASN A 567 2.02 22.73 5.69
CA ASN A 567 2.26 23.16 7.07
C ASN A 567 3.71 22.91 7.52
N SER A 568 4.43 22.05 6.79
CA SER A 568 5.83 21.76 7.05
C SER A 568 6.57 21.37 5.77
N ILE A 569 7.88 21.57 5.79
CA ILE A 569 8.83 21.10 4.78
C ILE A 569 9.94 20.37 5.51
N GLU A 570 10.19 19.14 5.11
CA GLU A 570 11.22 18.30 5.74
C GLU A 570 12.32 17.95 4.75
N PHE A 571 13.53 18.40 5.04
CA PHE A 571 14.74 18.03 4.33
C PHE A 571 15.45 16.89 5.06
N GLU A 572 16.00 15.95 4.30
CA GLU A 572 17.01 15.02 4.77
C GLU A 572 18.31 15.76 5.10
N TYR A 573 19.24 15.08 5.76
CA TYR A 573 20.49 15.69 6.22
C TYR A 573 21.31 16.32 5.07
N ASP A 574 21.24 15.79 3.86
CA ASP A 574 21.95 16.29 2.67
C ASP A 574 21.25 17.47 1.99
N GLY A 575 20.07 17.85 2.48
CA GLY A 575 19.28 18.94 1.91
C GLY A 575 18.34 18.50 0.80
N GLU A 576 18.28 17.20 0.48
CA GLU A 576 17.23 16.64 -0.35
C GLU A 576 15.89 16.60 0.38
N LEU A 577 14.79 16.63 -0.35
CA LEU A 577 13.46 16.50 0.23
C LEU A 577 13.23 15.09 0.79
N THR A 578 12.66 15.00 1.99
CA THR A 578 12.22 13.71 2.56
C THR A 578 11.14 13.08 1.67
N ILE A 579 11.31 11.81 1.27
CA ILE A 579 10.46 11.07 0.31
C ILE A 579 9.13 10.57 0.94
N SER A 580 8.64 11.17 2.02
CA SER A 580 7.39 10.75 2.67
C SER A 580 6.24 11.72 2.42
N GLY A 581 5.17 11.24 1.76
CA GLY A 581 3.92 11.98 1.56
C GLY A 581 4.02 13.13 0.53
N ASN A 582 3.12 14.11 0.63
CA ASN A 582 3.08 15.32 -0.22
C ASN A 582 4.10 16.39 0.24
N ASN A 583 5.29 15.98 0.68
CA ASN A 583 6.35 16.88 1.13
C ASN A 583 6.99 17.54 -0.10
N ILE A 584 6.69 18.83 -0.29
CA ILE A 584 7.15 19.61 -1.43
C ILE A 584 7.80 20.90 -0.95
N ASN A 585 8.80 21.37 -1.68
CA ASN A 585 9.51 22.61 -1.34
C ASN A 585 9.16 23.79 -2.23
N THR A 586 8.33 23.59 -3.26
CA THR A 586 7.94 24.62 -4.22
C THR A 586 6.43 24.70 -4.30
N PHE A 587 5.86 25.85 -3.99
CA PHE A 587 4.42 26.05 -4.02
C PHE A 587 4.06 27.38 -4.67
N LEU A 588 2.87 27.40 -5.25
CA LEU A 588 2.28 28.63 -5.79
C LEU A 588 1.79 29.50 -4.64
N VAL A 589 2.02 30.80 -4.76
CA VAL A 589 1.59 31.80 -3.79
C VAL A 589 0.48 32.62 -4.41
N ASN A 590 -0.73 32.52 -3.88
CA ASN A 590 -1.83 33.40 -4.24
C ASN A 590 -2.06 34.41 -3.09
N PRO A 591 -1.53 35.65 -3.19
CA PRO A 591 -1.73 36.71 -2.19
C PRO A 591 -3.09 37.42 -2.33
N GLY A 592 -3.97 36.92 -3.20
CA GLY A 592 -5.20 37.59 -3.57
C GLY A 592 -4.98 38.77 -4.52
N LEU A 593 -6.10 39.36 -4.96
CA LEU A 593 -6.12 40.58 -5.78
C LEU A 593 -6.31 41.80 -4.89
N THR A 594 -5.95 42.98 -5.41
CA THR A 594 -6.32 44.27 -4.83
C THR A 594 -7.85 44.40 -4.74
N ASP A 595 -8.34 45.29 -3.87
CA ASP A 595 -9.79 45.49 -3.61
C ASP A 595 -10.63 45.75 -4.88
N ASP A 596 -10.03 46.34 -5.91
CA ASP A 596 -10.64 46.62 -7.21
C ASP A 596 -10.53 45.47 -8.22
N GLY A 597 -9.83 44.39 -7.86
CA GLY A 597 -9.64 43.20 -8.68
C GLY A 597 -8.70 43.36 -9.87
N THR A 598 -7.98 44.49 -9.97
CA THR A 598 -7.21 44.83 -11.17
C THR A 598 -5.76 44.34 -11.15
N SER A 599 -5.20 44.06 -9.97
CA SER A 599 -3.80 43.66 -9.80
C SER A 599 -3.60 42.67 -8.65
N VAL A 600 -2.49 41.95 -8.66
CA VAL A 600 -2.12 41.00 -7.58
C VAL A 600 -1.59 41.78 -6.37
N ASN A 601 -1.99 41.41 -5.15
CA ASN A 601 -1.43 42.05 -3.96
C ASN A 601 0.07 41.76 -3.83
N SER A 602 0.90 42.79 -3.69
CA SER A 602 2.32 42.62 -3.40
C SER A 602 2.53 41.95 -2.04
N TRP A 603 3.43 40.98 -1.99
CA TRP A 603 3.71 40.17 -0.80
C TRP A 603 5.21 40.02 -0.57
N LYS A 604 5.58 39.57 0.63
CA LYS A 604 6.96 39.22 1.00
C LYS A 604 6.95 37.98 1.89
N TYR A 605 8.06 37.26 1.92
CA TYR A 605 8.25 36.18 2.89
C TYR A 605 8.98 36.68 4.15
N ILE A 606 8.71 36.02 5.27
CA ILE A 606 9.44 36.16 6.53
C ILE A 606 9.95 34.78 6.92
N LEU A 607 11.26 34.63 6.97
CA LEU A 607 11.94 33.44 7.47
C LEU A 607 12.58 33.77 8.82
N GLU A 608 12.16 33.08 9.88
CA GLU A 608 12.59 33.36 11.25
C GLU A 608 12.90 32.08 12.05
N GLY A 609 13.65 32.25 13.14
CA GLY A 609 14.10 31.16 14.01
C GLY A 609 15.63 31.04 14.06
N ASP A 610 16.14 30.38 15.10
CA ASP A 610 17.59 30.28 15.38
C ASP A 610 18.38 29.57 14.26
N ASN A 611 17.70 28.84 13.36
CA ASN A 611 18.32 28.17 12.22
C ASN A 611 17.84 28.70 10.85
N ALA A 612 17.28 29.91 10.78
CA ALA A 612 16.82 30.51 9.53
C ALA A 612 17.93 30.57 8.46
N ASP A 613 19.18 30.88 8.85
CA ASP A 613 20.34 30.98 7.94
C ASP A 613 20.74 29.66 7.27
N ALA A 614 20.18 28.52 7.73
CA ALA A 614 20.39 27.20 7.14
C ALA A 614 19.52 26.96 5.89
N PHE A 615 18.52 27.82 5.63
CA PHE A 615 17.57 27.67 4.53
C PHE A 615 17.63 28.88 3.58
N VAL A 616 17.39 28.62 2.31
CA VAL A 616 17.30 29.63 1.26
C VAL A 616 15.89 29.60 0.70
N VAL A 617 15.24 30.77 0.71
CA VAL A 617 13.96 31.00 0.06
C VAL A 617 14.21 31.72 -1.26
N LYS A 618 13.73 31.15 -2.35
CA LYS A 618 13.70 31.76 -3.67
C LYS A 618 12.25 32.03 -4.02
N ASP A 619 11.91 33.30 -4.14
CA ASP A 619 10.59 33.76 -4.52
C ASP A 619 10.58 34.30 -5.96
N ILE A 620 9.41 34.16 -6.60
CA ILE A 620 9.08 34.72 -7.90
C ILE A 620 7.80 35.51 -7.70
N HIS A 621 7.83 36.79 -8.03
CA HIS A 621 6.68 37.69 -7.98
C HIS A 621 6.21 37.98 -9.40
N ASP A 622 4.89 37.93 -9.60
CA ASP A 622 4.26 38.40 -10.82
C ASP A 622 2.99 39.17 -10.47
N ASP A 623 3.07 40.49 -10.65
CA ASP A 623 2.00 41.42 -10.26
C ASP A 623 0.79 41.37 -11.21
N THR A 624 0.90 40.62 -12.31
CA THR A 624 -0.11 40.52 -13.37
C THR A 624 -0.76 39.14 -13.45
N ASN A 625 -0.10 38.09 -12.97
CA ASN A 625 -0.57 36.72 -13.05
C ASN A 625 -0.31 35.92 -11.77
N LEU A 626 -1.38 35.67 -11.02
CA LEU A 626 -1.38 34.87 -9.79
C LEU A 626 -0.71 33.48 -9.95
N LYS A 627 -0.73 32.88 -11.14
CA LYS A 627 -0.16 31.54 -11.40
C LYS A 627 1.37 31.52 -11.52
N LEU A 628 1.99 32.69 -11.64
CA LEU A 628 3.43 32.83 -11.81
C LEU A 628 4.12 33.20 -10.49
N ASN A 629 3.35 33.52 -9.45
CA ASN A 629 3.86 33.73 -8.10
C ASN A 629 4.22 32.39 -7.46
N ARG A 630 5.50 32.23 -7.09
CA ARG A 630 6.04 30.96 -6.60
C ARG A 630 7.04 31.19 -5.49
N LEU A 631 7.13 30.23 -4.59
CA LEU A 631 8.15 30.22 -3.55
C LEU A 631 8.76 28.83 -3.45
N THR A 632 10.09 28.76 -3.54
CA THR A 632 10.88 27.53 -3.45
C THR A 632 11.83 27.64 -2.27
N ILE A 633 11.84 26.64 -1.40
CA ILE A 633 12.76 26.54 -0.25
C ILE A 633 13.80 25.47 -0.55
N THR A 634 15.04 25.73 -0.16
CA THR A 634 16.11 24.73 -0.21
C THR A 634 16.93 24.80 1.08
N ALA A 635 17.46 23.67 1.53
CA ALA A 635 18.51 23.68 2.53
C ALA A 635 19.81 24.18 1.88
N LYS A 636 20.56 25.03 2.59
CA LYS A 636 21.75 25.69 2.05
C LYS A 636 22.96 24.76 1.96
N GLN A 637 23.05 23.82 2.91
CA GLN A 637 24.15 22.88 3.06
C GLN A 637 23.68 21.65 3.85
N GLU A 638 24.52 20.62 3.94
CA GLU A 638 24.24 19.45 4.75
C GLU A 638 24.17 19.80 6.25
N ASN A 639 23.24 19.20 6.98
CA ASN A 639 23.16 19.30 8.43
C ASN A 639 24.14 18.31 9.09
N ALA A 640 25.40 18.71 9.18
CA ALA A 640 26.47 17.96 9.84
C ALA A 640 26.38 17.91 11.37
N SER A 641 25.29 18.43 11.98
CA SER A 641 25.11 18.44 13.43
C SER A 641 24.25 17.26 13.90
N SER A 642 24.25 17.01 15.22
CA SER A 642 23.40 16.00 15.86
C SER A 642 21.97 16.46 16.15
N LYS A 643 21.60 17.69 15.75
CA LYS A 643 20.28 18.28 16.02
C LYS A 643 19.55 18.61 14.72
N THR A 644 18.23 18.43 14.72
CA THR A 644 17.38 18.96 13.64
C THR A 644 17.50 20.48 13.60
N LEU A 645 17.82 21.03 12.44
CA LEU A 645 17.76 22.47 12.19
C LEU A 645 16.31 22.83 11.87
N SER A 646 15.77 23.86 12.50
CA SER A 646 14.38 24.27 12.31
C SER A 646 14.21 25.77 12.13
N ALA A 647 13.37 26.16 11.18
CA ALA A 647 12.96 27.54 10.94
C ALA A 647 11.45 27.63 10.71
N LYS A 648 10.91 28.85 10.79
CA LYS A 648 9.51 29.16 10.50
C LYS A 648 9.45 30.11 9.34
N LEU A 649 8.58 29.80 8.39
CA LEU A 649 8.31 30.63 7.22
C LEU A 649 6.84 31.03 7.22
N TYR A 650 6.55 32.30 6.97
CA TYR A 650 5.22 32.76 6.63
C TYR A 650 5.32 33.94 5.67
N LEU A 651 4.22 34.28 5.02
CA LEU A 651 4.13 35.38 4.06
C LEU A 651 3.31 36.51 4.67
N GLU A 652 3.62 37.75 4.30
CA GLU A 652 2.85 38.95 4.68
C GLU A 652 2.58 39.81 3.45
N LEU A 653 1.42 40.47 3.40
CA LEU A 653 1.18 41.49 2.37
C LEU A 653 2.07 42.71 2.65
N VAL A 654 2.62 43.31 1.60
CA VAL A 654 3.48 44.50 1.73
C VAL A 654 2.69 45.71 2.22
N ASN A 655 1.44 45.84 1.76
CA ASN A 655 0.57 46.97 2.09
C ASN A 655 -0.26 46.76 3.36
N ASP A 656 -0.33 45.53 3.89
CA ASP A 656 -0.97 45.21 5.17
C ASP A 656 -0.26 44.03 5.85
N SER A 657 0.68 44.33 6.74
CA SER A 657 1.45 43.31 7.47
C SER A 657 0.63 42.52 8.49
N SER A 658 -0.64 42.88 8.73
CA SER A 658 -1.54 42.08 9.58
C SER A 658 -2.09 40.85 8.86
N VAL A 659 -2.10 40.87 7.52
CA VAL A 659 -2.53 39.74 6.68
C VAL A 659 -1.35 38.81 6.45
N LYS A 660 -1.40 37.63 7.09
CA LYS A 660 -0.33 36.63 7.06
C LYS A 660 -0.80 35.30 6.50
N SER A 661 0.11 34.55 5.87
CA SER A 661 -0.13 33.14 5.56
C SER A 661 -0.09 32.28 6.84
N GLN A 662 -0.47 31.02 6.72
CA GLN A 662 -0.12 30.02 7.72
C GLN A 662 1.40 29.92 7.90
N VAL A 663 1.82 29.53 9.11
CA VAL A 663 3.22 29.29 9.42
C VAL A 663 3.61 27.91 8.90
N ILE A 664 4.62 27.87 8.05
CA ILE A 664 5.25 26.65 7.54
C ILE A 664 6.47 26.36 8.40
N THR A 665 6.52 25.16 8.98
CA THR A 665 7.69 24.70 9.73
C THR A 665 8.69 24.07 8.77
N ILE A 666 9.87 24.64 8.64
CA ILE A 666 10.95 24.08 7.83
C ILE A 666 11.89 23.34 8.75
N SER A 667 12.23 22.10 8.43
CA SER A 667 13.20 21.32 9.21
C SER A 667 14.17 20.57 8.31
N GLN A 668 15.40 20.40 8.79
CA GLN A 668 16.42 19.55 8.17
C GLN A 668 16.92 18.55 9.20
N LYS A 669 16.76 17.26 8.90
CA LYS A 669 17.19 16.17 9.79
C LYS A 669 18.70 16.22 10.01
N PRO A 670 19.18 15.82 11.20
CA PRO A 670 20.62 15.67 11.42
C PRO A 670 21.17 14.51 10.60
N MET A 671 22.44 14.60 10.26
CA MET A 671 23.19 13.46 9.72
C MET A 671 23.11 12.31 10.72
N SER A 672 22.84 11.10 10.23
CA SER A 672 22.77 9.91 11.07
C SER A 672 23.22 8.68 10.28
N PHE A 673 23.66 7.68 11.03
CA PHE A 673 23.96 6.37 10.49
C PHE A 673 23.58 5.28 11.49
N SER A 674 23.29 4.09 10.99
CA SER A 674 23.04 2.91 11.81
C SER A 674 24.22 1.95 11.70
N THR A 675 24.43 1.15 12.75
CA THR A 675 25.47 0.10 12.75
C THR A 675 25.07 -1.11 11.91
N GLY A 676 23.78 -1.20 11.51
CA GLY A 676 23.19 -2.39 10.91
C GLY A 676 23.03 -3.58 11.87
N ILE A 677 23.34 -3.41 13.16
CA ILE A 677 23.34 -4.48 14.17
C ILE A 677 22.14 -4.30 15.10
N VAL A 678 21.35 -5.35 15.27
CA VAL A 678 20.20 -5.34 16.17
C VAL A 678 20.67 -5.12 17.61
N GLY A 679 20.24 -4.00 18.22
CA GLY A 679 20.59 -3.64 19.59
C GLY A 679 22.06 -3.25 19.80
N ASP A 680 22.79 -2.97 18.71
CA ASP A 680 24.21 -2.60 18.72
C ASP A 680 25.11 -3.59 19.49
N MET A 681 24.70 -4.86 19.54
CA MET A 681 25.38 -5.89 20.32
C MET A 681 25.71 -7.12 19.46
N LEU A 682 26.99 -7.49 19.46
CA LEU A 682 27.49 -8.69 18.81
C LEU A 682 28.00 -9.68 19.85
N TYR A 683 27.87 -10.97 19.54
CA TYR A 683 28.38 -12.04 20.37
C TYR A 683 29.48 -12.79 19.63
N VAL A 684 30.61 -12.96 20.29
CA VAL A 684 31.72 -13.81 19.82
C VAL A 684 31.80 -15.02 20.74
N SER A 685 31.64 -16.20 20.16
CA SER A 685 31.73 -17.47 20.90
C SER A 685 33.18 -17.79 21.30
N GLU A 686 33.34 -18.71 22.26
CA GLU A 686 34.66 -19.11 22.79
C GLU A 686 35.63 -19.68 21.72
N ASN A 687 35.10 -20.23 20.62
CA ASN A 687 35.87 -20.86 19.55
C ASN A 687 35.98 -20.00 18.28
N GLN A 688 35.49 -18.77 18.31
CA GLN A 688 35.56 -17.84 17.20
C GLN A 688 36.43 -16.65 17.56
N ASP A 689 37.31 -16.29 16.64
CA ASP A 689 38.24 -15.18 16.78
C ASP A 689 37.78 -13.96 15.98
N GLU A 690 36.62 -13.99 15.33
CA GLU A 690 36.09 -12.87 14.55
C GLU A 690 34.60 -12.66 14.82
N THR A 691 34.16 -11.40 14.76
CA THR A 691 32.73 -11.06 14.70
C THR A 691 32.11 -11.47 13.36
N LEU A 692 30.78 -11.45 13.32
CA LEU A 692 30.06 -11.31 12.05
C LEU A 692 30.48 -10.02 11.33
N THR A 693 30.31 -10.01 10.00
CA THR A 693 30.57 -8.83 9.18
C THR A 693 29.65 -7.68 9.59
N ILE A 694 30.25 -6.54 9.88
CA ILE A 694 29.61 -5.27 10.20
C ILE A 694 29.54 -4.44 8.92
N HIS A 695 28.35 -3.91 8.64
CA HIS A 695 28.10 -3.03 7.51
C HIS A 695 27.26 -1.87 7.99
N LEU A 696 27.88 -0.70 8.08
CA LEU A 696 27.21 0.51 8.52
C LEU A 696 26.21 0.96 7.45
N GLN A 697 25.09 1.51 7.89
CA GLN A 697 24.05 2.02 7.01
C GLN A 697 24.01 3.53 7.13
N GLY A 698 24.33 4.20 6.04
CA GLY A 698 24.25 5.64 5.89
C GLY A 698 24.51 6.01 4.44
N SER A 699 24.57 7.30 4.15
CA SER A 699 24.82 7.76 2.78
C SER A 699 26.22 7.40 2.30
N ASN A 700 26.35 7.09 1.01
CA ASN A 700 27.62 6.74 0.37
C ASN A 700 28.65 7.89 0.43
N ASN A 701 28.20 9.12 0.63
CA ASN A 701 29.07 10.29 0.76
C ASN A 701 29.67 10.43 2.16
N MET A 702 29.14 9.71 3.16
CA MET A 702 29.65 9.73 4.52
C MET A 702 30.90 8.88 4.66
N LYS A 703 31.78 9.30 5.55
CA LYS A 703 32.90 8.51 6.02
C LYS A 703 32.81 8.31 7.52
N TRP A 704 33.38 7.23 8.02
CA TRP A 704 33.38 6.88 9.43
C TRP A 704 34.79 6.54 9.92
N ILE A 705 35.00 6.71 11.21
CA ILE A 705 36.21 6.39 11.96
C ILE A 705 35.81 5.44 13.08
N ALA A 706 36.54 4.33 13.22
CA ALA A 706 36.37 3.41 14.34
C ALA A 706 37.49 3.56 15.36
N GLU A 707 37.12 3.55 16.64
CA GLU A 707 38.02 3.55 17.78
C GLU A 707 37.64 2.41 18.72
N LEU A 708 38.64 1.67 19.18
CA LEU A 708 38.46 0.65 20.21
C LEU A 708 38.55 1.31 21.59
N GLU A 709 37.48 1.24 22.36
CA GLU A 709 37.45 1.73 23.74
C GLU A 709 37.93 0.64 24.71
N GLN A 710 38.16 1.05 25.96
CA GLN A 710 38.53 0.11 27.02
C GLN A 710 37.41 -0.91 27.27
N PRO A 711 37.72 -2.21 27.30
CA PRO A 711 36.73 -3.25 27.57
C PRO A 711 36.28 -3.23 29.03
N GLU A 712 35.04 -3.69 29.25
CA GLU A 712 34.42 -3.81 30.56
C GLU A 712 34.14 -5.29 30.89
N PRO A 713 34.59 -5.81 32.05
CA PRO A 713 35.50 -5.17 33.01
C PRO A 713 36.94 -5.08 32.48
N ALA A 714 37.77 -4.26 33.13
CA ALA A 714 39.19 -4.12 32.79
C ALA A 714 39.91 -5.48 32.77
N LEU A 715 40.70 -5.70 31.72
CA LEU A 715 41.35 -6.98 31.44
C LEU A 715 42.60 -7.20 32.28
N ALA A 716 42.87 -8.48 32.57
CA ALA A 716 44.11 -8.90 33.22
C ALA A 716 45.28 -8.94 32.22
N HIS A 717 45.00 -9.18 30.94
CA HIS A 717 45.99 -9.24 29.86
C HIS A 717 45.74 -8.17 28.79
N THR A 718 46.79 -7.84 28.05
CA THR A 718 46.70 -6.96 26.88
C THR A 718 46.47 -7.80 25.63
N TYR A 719 45.40 -7.54 24.89
CA TYR A 719 45.10 -8.22 23.63
C TYR A 719 45.27 -7.27 22.44
N ASN A 720 45.89 -7.77 21.37
CA ASN A 720 45.96 -7.05 20.10
C ASN A 720 44.67 -7.28 19.29
N VAL A 721 43.63 -6.54 19.62
CA VAL A 721 42.34 -6.59 18.90
C VAL A 721 42.45 -5.80 17.60
N LYS A 722 42.11 -6.44 16.49
CA LYS A 722 42.26 -5.89 15.15
C LYS A 722 40.92 -5.62 14.51
N MET A 723 40.86 -4.58 13.69
CA MET A 723 39.82 -4.42 12.69
C MET A 723 40.31 -5.05 11.40
N VAL A 724 39.48 -5.85 10.74
CA VAL A 724 39.83 -6.50 9.46
C VAL A 724 38.70 -6.31 8.46
N ALA A 725 39.02 -6.20 7.17
CA ALA A 725 38.03 -6.12 6.11
C ALA A 725 37.33 -7.47 5.88
N GLU A 726 36.26 -7.49 5.09
CA GLU A 726 35.52 -8.72 4.75
C GLU A 726 36.41 -9.84 4.17
N ASN A 727 37.48 -9.48 3.45
CA ASN A 727 38.47 -10.39 2.87
C ASN A 727 39.59 -10.83 3.85
N GLY A 728 39.57 -10.34 5.09
CA GLY A 728 40.56 -10.63 6.13
C GLY A 728 41.80 -9.71 6.15
N SER A 729 41.90 -8.69 5.29
CA SER A 729 43.02 -7.74 5.36
C SER A 729 42.90 -6.80 6.56
N GLU A 730 44.01 -6.55 7.25
CA GLU A 730 44.04 -5.66 8.42
C GLU A 730 43.67 -4.21 8.07
N MET A 731 42.85 -3.60 8.92
CA MET A 731 42.40 -2.22 8.87
C MET A 731 42.88 -1.48 10.12
N SER A 732 43.23 -0.20 9.98
CA SER A 732 43.72 0.62 11.10
C SER A 732 42.58 1.30 11.85
N TRP A 733 42.64 1.25 13.17
CA TRP A 733 41.85 2.11 14.06
C TRP A 733 42.18 3.59 13.80
N GLY A 734 41.20 4.49 13.90
CA GLY A 734 41.39 5.93 13.72
C GLY A 734 41.45 6.43 12.26
N ASN A 735 41.50 5.54 11.27
CA ASN A 735 41.42 5.93 9.85
C ASN A 735 39.98 6.18 9.39
N GLU A 736 39.83 7.00 8.35
CA GLU A 736 38.55 7.19 7.67
C GLU A 736 38.26 6.05 6.68
N TYR A 737 37.02 5.57 6.69
CA TYR A 737 36.49 4.59 5.75
C TYR A 737 35.15 5.06 5.18
N THR A 738 34.79 4.59 3.99
CA THR A 738 33.50 4.89 3.35
C THR A 738 32.40 3.99 3.90
N MET A 739 31.12 4.40 3.81
CA MET A 739 30.00 3.63 4.39
C MET A 739 29.80 2.23 3.81
N ASP A 740 30.20 2.00 2.56
CA ASP A 740 30.18 0.67 1.92
C ASP A 740 31.29 -0.27 2.43
N THR A 741 32.25 0.25 3.21
CA THR A 741 33.34 -0.55 3.78
C THR A 741 32.78 -1.49 4.84
N LYS A 742 32.86 -2.79 4.55
CA LYS A 742 32.53 -3.86 5.48
C LYS A 742 33.75 -4.32 6.26
N PHE A 743 33.57 -4.53 7.56
CA PHE A 743 34.65 -4.94 8.44
C PHE A 743 34.18 -5.96 9.49
N LYS A 744 35.14 -6.57 10.18
CA LYS A 744 34.96 -7.43 11.34
C LYS A 744 35.96 -7.03 12.41
N ILE A 745 35.69 -7.44 13.64
CA ILE A 745 36.64 -7.35 14.73
C ILE A 745 37.24 -8.71 14.99
N GLN A 746 38.56 -8.78 14.87
CA GLN A 746 39.34 -9.98 15.12
C GLN A 746 39.98 -9.90 16.51
N PHE A 747 39.73 -10.94 17.31
CA PHE A 747 40.24 -11.11 18.66
C PHE A 747 41.30 -12.22 18.67
N PRO A 748 42.43 -12.04 19.37
CA PRO A 748 43.31 -13.15 19.68
C PRO A 748 42.65 -14.09 20.71
N LYS A 749 43.22 -15.28 20.92
CA LYS A 749 42.83 -16.22 21.98
C LYS A 749 42.77 -15.55 23.36
N THR A 750 41.66 -15.68 24.08
CA THR A 750 41.53 -15.13 25.44
C THR A 750 42.40 -15.90 26.41
N LEU A 751 43.17 -15.21 27.26
CA LEU A 751 44.00 -15.85 28.27
C LEU A 751 43.22 -16.06 29.58
N TYR A 752 43.66 -17.01 30.39
CA TYR A 752 43.07 -17.36 31.68
C TYR A 752 43.04 -16.16 32.64
N LYS A 753 41.98 -16.04 33.45
CA LYS A 753 41.52 -14.84 34.21
C LYS A 753 40.65 -13.87 33.43
N ASP A 754 40.82 -13.79 32.11
CA ASP A 754 39.91 -13.06 31.23
C ASP A 754 38.90 -14.02 30.58
N ALA A 755 39.36 -15.22 30.21
CA ALA A 755 38.53 -16.24 29.60
C ALA A 755 37.40 -16.76 30.52
N ASN A 756 37.54 -16.65 31.85
CA ASN A 756 36.57 -17.17 32.82
C ASN A 756 35.57 -16.11 33.33
N ARG A 757 35.37 -15.02 32.57
CA ARG A 757 34.35 -14.00 32.83
C ARG A 757 33.81 -13.45 31.50
N ASP A 758 32.66 -12.79 31.56
CA ASP A 758 32.13 -12.05 30.41
C ASP A 758 32.96 -10.79 30.19
N ILE A 759 33.29 -10.51 28.93
CA ILE A 759 34.04 -9.32 28.51
C ILE A 759 33.26 -8.62 27.41
N THR A 760 33.01 -7.33 27.58
CA THR A 760 32.39 -6.48 26.57
C THR A 760 33.43 -5.50 26.04
N TYR A 761 33.77 -5.62 24.76
CA TYR A 761 34.54 -4.62 24.03
C TYR A 761 33.59 -3.58 23.45
N HIS A 762 33.97 -2.31 23.52
CA HIS A 762 33.16 -1.24 22.96
C HIS A 762 33.91 -0.59 21.80
N ILE A 763 33.22 -0.46 20.67
CA ILE A 763 33.77 0.17 19.47
C ILE A 763 32.95 1.42 19.23
N LYS A 764 33.62 2.57 19.33
CA LYS A 764 33.03 3.85 19.00
C LYS A 764 33.21 4.08 17.51
N LEU A 765 32.10 4.34 16.82
CA LEU A 765 32.05 4.69 15.42
C LEU A 765 31.65 6.15 15.32
N THR A 766 32.47 6.99 14.69
CA THR A 766 32.19 8.43 14.55
C THR A 766 32.15 8.79 13.08
N LEU A 767 31.18 9.58 12.63
CA LEU A 767 31.18 10.12 11.28
C LEU A 767 32.28 11.18 11.16
N SER A 768 33.16 11.02 10.17
CA SER A 768 34.32 11.89 10.03
C SER A 768 33.91 13.35 9.85
N GLY A 769 34.60 14.25 10.57
CA GLY A 769 34.32 15.69 10.55
C GLY A 769 33.11 16.12 11.38
N THR A 770 32.48 15.23 12.14
CA THR A 770 31.30 15.52 12.98
C THR A 770 31.43 14.97 14.40
N ASP A 771 30.55 15.39 15.30
CA ASP A 771 30.43 14.84 16.66
C ASP A 771 29.45 13.64 16.73
N ILE A 772 28.94 13.16 15.59
CA ILE A 772 27.94 12.09 15.54
C ILE A 772 28.64 10.75 15.68
N SER A 773 28.31 10.02 16.75
CA SER A 773 28.87 8.70 17.02
C SER A 773 27.81 7.67 17.41
N SER A 774 28.06 6.42 17.04
CA SER A 774 27.36 5.23 17.54
C SER A 774 28.36 4.29 18.22
N ARG A 775 27.87 3.35 19.03
CA ARG A 775 28.70 2.45 19.83
C ARG A 775 28.23 1.02 19.63
N ILE A 776 29.14 0.12 19.25
CA ILE A 776 28.88 -1.32 19.20
C ILE A 776 29.49 -1.98 20.42
N ALA A 777 28.72 -2.81 21.10
CA ALA A 777 29.20 -3.71 22.14
C ALA A 777 29.49 -5.10 21.55
N VAL A 778 30.72 -5.58 21.67
CA VAL A 778 31.09 -6.95 21.30
C VAL A 778 31.30 -7.75 22.58
N VAL A 779 30.32 -8.59 22.89
CA VAL A 779 30.32 -9.46 24.06
C VAL A 779 31.02 -10.77 23.70
N ARG A 780 32.19 -10.99 24.30
CA ARG A 780 32.88 -12.27 24.20
C ARG A 780 32.36 -13.21 25.29
N SER A 781 31.85 -14.35 24.88
CA SER A 781 31.29 -15.34 25.80
C SER A 781 32.38 -15.90 26.72
N ILE A 782 32.04 -16.10 27.99
CA ILE A 782 32.87 -16.85 28.94
C ILE A 782 33.26 -18.23 28.38
N LEU A 783 34.55 -18.56 28.45
CA LEU A 783 35.08 -19.89 28.13
C LEU A 783 34.51 -20.91 29.11
N LYS A 784 33.80 -21.90 28.57
CA LYS A 784 33.21 -22.96 29.38
C LYS A 784 34.28 -23.98 29.76
N PRO A 785 34.54 -24.20 31.06
CA PRO A 785 35.50 -25.21 31.48
C PRO A 785 35.02 -26.61 31.11
N ILE A 786 35.93 -27.46 30.65
CA ILE A 786 35.60 -28.85 30.31
C ILE A 786 35.45 -29.70 31.58
N THR A 787 34.67 -30.79 31.48
CA THR A 787 34.61 -31.79 32.55
C THR A 787 35.90 -32.60 32.57
N VAL A 788 36.70 -32.43 33.62
CA VAL A 788 38.02 -33.07 33.75
C VAL A 788 37.91 -34.47 34.34
N LYS A 789 38.62 -35.44 33.74
CA LYS A 789 38.78 -36.80 34.28
C LYS A 789 40.23 -37.11 34.63
N ALA A 790 40.43 -37.70 35.81
CA ALA A 790 41.72 -38.11 36.31
C ALA A 790 41.84 -39.65 36.36
N ALA A 791 43.02 -40.19 36.09
CA ALA A 791 43.31 -41.61 36.22
C ALA A 791 44.74 -41.89 36.70
N ASN A 792 44.97 -43.09 37.23
CA ASN A 792 46.31 -43.61 37.49
C ASN A 792 46.80 -44.38 36.24
N LEU A 793 48.04 -44.16 35.82
CA LEU A 793 48.69 -44.92 34.75
C LEU A 793 48.88 -46.39 35.16
N TYR A 794 49.25 -46.62 36.41
CA TYR A 794 49.40 -47.94 37.05
C TYR A 794 48.92 -47.90 38.50
N GLY A 795 48.36 -48.99 39.02
CA GLY A 795 47.87 -49.10 40.40
C GLY A 795 48.93 -49.66 41.37
N GLY A 796 48.82 -49.40 42.67
CA GLY A 796 49.77 -49.91 43.68
C GLY A 796 50.51 -48.82 44.47
N TYR A 797 51.66 -49.16 45.05
CA TYR A 797 52.43 -48.26 45.91
C TYR A 797 52.92 -47.03 45.11
N GLY A 798 52.51 -45.82 45.52
CA GLY A 798 52.87 -44.58 44.83
C GLY A 798 51.90 -44.19 43.70
N ALA A 799 50.79 -44.91 43.49
CA ALA A 799 49.66 -44.42 42.70
C ALA A 799 48.88 -43.34 43.48
N LEU A 800 48.12 -42.49 42.79
CA LEU A 800 47.29 -41.50 43.50
C LEU A 800 46.24 -42.24 44.35
N GLY A 801 46.25 -41.95 45.64
CA GLY A 801 45.34 -42.54 46.63
C GLY A 801 45.80 -43.80 47.35
N ASN A 802 46.97 -44.35 47.00
CA ASN A 802 47.59 -45.47 47.72
C ASN A 802 49.04 -45.13 48.11
N GLY A 803 49.41 -45.44 49.35
CA GLY A 803 50.75 -45.20 49.89
C GLY A 803 51.06 -43.71 50.05
N ILE A 804 52.19 -43.28 49.51
CA ILE A 804 52.87 -42.03 49.88
C ILE A 804 52.36 -40.77 49.16
N LEU A 805 51.68 -40.88 48.03
CA LEU A 805 51.00 -39.74 47.36
C LEU A 805 49.58 -39.49 47.89
N SER A 806 49.15 -40.20 48.94
CA SER A 806 47.83 -40.01 49.56
C SER A 806 47.64 -38.59 50.10
N ILE A 807 48.67 -38.04 50.77
CA ILE A 807 48.62 -36.65 51.27
C ILE A 807 48.52 -35.67 50.10
N PHE A 808 49.28 -35.87 49.02
CA PHE A 808 49.14 -35.03 47.82
C PHE A 808 47.71 -35.10 47.26
N ARG A 809 47.09 -36.29 47.16
CA ARG A 809 45.69 -36.45 46.75
C ARG A 809 44.74 -35.65 47.64
N ASP A 810 44.93 -35.71 48.95
CA ASP A 810 44.02 -35.06 49.91
C ASP A 810 43.99 -33.55 49.75
N TYR A 811 45.09 -32.91 49.33
CA TYR A 811 45.07 -31.50 48.92
C TYR A 811 44.17 -31.23 47.71
N GLY A 812 44.27 -32.06 46.66
CA GLY A 812 43.47 -31.91 45.44
C GLY A 812 41.99 -32.23 45.63
N GLY A 813 41.66 -33.10 46.60
CA GLY A 813 40.28 -33.45 46.96
C GLY A 813 39.65 -32.55 48.03
N TYR A 814 40.40 -31.58 48.57
CA TYR A 814 39.90 -30.75 49.67
C TYR A 814 38.92 -29.69 49.17
N SER A 815 37.63 -29.86 49.47
CA SER A 815 36.57 -29.00 48.96
C SER A 815 36.68 -27.51 49.34
N PRO A 816 37.25 -27.10 50.50
CA PRO A 816 37.52 -25.69 50.77
C PRO A 816 38.54 -25.04 49.84
N PHE A 817 39.39 -25.83 49.17
CA PHE A 817 40.33 -25.33 48.17
C PHE A 817 39.75 -25.35 46.76
N PHE A 818 39.07 -26.44 46.39
CA PHE A 818 38.70 -26.73 44.97
C PHE A 818 37.21 -27.04 44.74
N GLY A 819 36.32 -26.66 45.66
CA GLY A 819 34.86 -26.85 45.51
C GLY A 819 34.15 -25.63 44.90
N PRO A 820 32.81 -25.71 44.73
CA PRO A 820 32.00 -24.60 44.20
C PRO A 820 32.01 -23.32 45.05
N GLN A 821 32.47 -23.44 46.30
CA GLN A 821 32.64 -22.32 47.24
C GLN A 821 34.10 -22.27 47.75
N GLY A 822 35.02 -23.01 47.11
CA GLY A 822 36.42 -23.06 47.48
C GLY A 822 37.20 -21.84 46.97
N LEU A 823 38.43 -21.68 47.46
CA LEU A 823 39.32 -20.58 47.08
C LEU A 823 39.61 -20.52 45.58
N VAL A 824 39.74 -21.71 44.96
CA VAL A 824 39.82 -21.89 43.53
C VAL A 824 38.49 -22.50 43.10
N TYR A 825 37.62 -21.66 42.55
CA TYR A 825 36.34 -22.13 42.04
C TYR A 825 36.55 -23.12 40.90
N MET A 826 36.11 -24.35 41.11
CA MET A 826 36.11 -25.41 40.11
C MET A 826 34.65 -25.87 39.92
N PRO A 827 34.03 -25.64 38.75
CA PRO A 827 32.63 -25.97 38.53
C PRO A 827 32.35 -27.48 38.61
N ALA A 828 33.37 -28.30 38.36
CA ALA A 828 33.38 -29.72 38.68
C ALA A 828 34.77 -30.13 39.19
N THR A 829 34.85 -30.55 40.46
CA THR A 829 36.07 -31.17 41.00
C THR A 829 36.20 -32.57 40.40
N PRO A 830 37.32 -32.92 39.74
CA PRO A 830 37.51 -34.25 39.18
C PRO A 830 37.40 -35.32 40.26
N ILE A 831 36.76 -36.44 39.94
CA ILE A 831 36.86 -37.63 40.81
C ILE A 831 38.29 -38.11 40.73
N LEU A 832 39.03 -37.97 41.84
CA LEU A 832 40.40 -38.44 41.94
C LEU A 832 40.42 -39.97 42.04
N PRO A 833 41.27 -40.67 41.28
CA PRO A 833 41.38 -42.11 41.37
C PRO A 833 41.78 -42.53 42.79
N ASN A 834 41.16 -43.60 43.29
CA ASN A 834 41.52 -44.24 44.55
C ASN A 834 41.63 -45.74 44.28
N ASN A 835 42.84 -46.30 44.26
CA ASN A 835 43.01 -47.72 43.98
C ASN A 835 44.08 -48.39 44.84
N GLU A 836 43.63 -49.32 45.67
CA GLU A 836 44.51 -50.17 46.48
C GLU A 836 45.02 -51.41 45.71
N SER A 837 44.46 -51.71 44.53
CA SER A 837 44.91 -52.82 43.69
C SER A 837 46.22 -52.50 42.98
N THR A 838 47.17 -53.44 43.03
CA THR A 838 48.49 -53.38 42.39
C THR A 838 48.48 -53.48 40.86
N SER A 839 47.30 -53.65 40.23
CA SER A 839 47.17 -53.79 38.77
C SER A 839 46.21 -52.80 38.12
N ALA A 840 45.52 -51.97 38.91
CA ALA A 840 44.39 -51.20 38.41
C ALA A 840 44.78 -49.78 38.01
N GLY A 841 45.24 -49.65 36.77
CA GLY A 841 45.52 -48.39 36.07
C GLY A 841 45.12 -48.46 34.60
N VAL A 842 45.15 -47.32 33.91
CA VAL A 842 44.71 -47.21 32.50
C VAL A 842 45.85 -47.34 31.49
N GLY A 843 47.09 -47.58 31.91
CA GLY A 843 48.27 -47.47 31.04
C GLY A 843 48.35 -48.43 29.85
N ALA A 844 47.61 -49.55 29.88
CA ALA A 844 47.50 -50.44 28.71
C ALA A 844 46.72 -49.80 27.55
N ASN A 845 45.74 -48.94 27.87
CA ASN A 845 44.91 -48.22 26.91
C ASN A 845 44.32 -46.98 27.60
N ILE A 846 45.02 -45.83 27.50
CA ILE A 846 44.60 -44.59 28.17
C ILE A 846 43.40 -44.03 27.42
N PRO A 847 42.20 -43.93 28.03
CA PRO A 847 41.03 -43.42 27.35
C PRO A 847 41.23 -41.97 26.91
N ASP A 848 40.70 -41.66 25.74
CA ASP A 848 40.94 -40.37 25.08
C ASP A 848 40.40 -39.17 25.88
N ASN A 849 39.37 -39.42 26.70
CA ASN A 849 38.71 -38.46 27.59
C ASN A 849 39.36 -38.32 28.97
N ILE A 850 40.52 -38.94 29.22
CA ILE A 850 41.34 -38.65 30.41
C ILE A 850 42.15 -37.39 30.15
N ASN A 851 42.06 -36.43 31.07
CA ASN A 851 42.78 -35.15 31.03
C ASN A 851 43.95 -35.14 32.02
N ILE A 852 43.84 -35.79 33.17
CA ILE A 852 44.91 -35.83 34.16
C ILE A 852 45.38 -37.27 34.36
N LEU A 853 46.68 -37.51 34.24
CA LEU A 853 47.26 -38.83 34.45
C LEU A 853 48.34 -38.81 35.53
N PHE A 854 48.18 -39.67 36.53
CA PHE A 854 49.15 -39.85 37.61
C PHE A 854 50.00 -41.08 37.36
N SER A 855 51.31 -40.92 37.45
CA SER A 855 52.30 -41.98 37.25
C SER A 855 53.12 -42.15 38.52
N GLY A 856 53.11 -43.36 39.08
CA GLY A 856 53.77 -43.72 40.34
C GLY A 856 54.96 -44.66 40.16
N ARG A 857 55.27 -45.43 41.22
CA ARG A 857 56.23 -46.54 41.20
C ARG A 857 55.57 -47.78 40.57
N TYR A 858 56.36 -48.56 39.83
CA TYR A 858 55.89 -49.77 39.15
C TYR A 858 56.49 -51.02 39.80
N GLU A 859 55.67 -52.00 40.19
CA GLU A 859 56.18 -53.24 40.83
C GLU A 859 56.58 -54.32 39.81
N ALA A 860 56.16 -54.19 38.55
CA ALA A 860 56.46 -55.11 37.46
C ALA A 860 56.89 -54.34 36.21
N SER A 861 57.58 -55.02 35.28
CA SER A 861 58.00 -54.40 34.02
C SER A 861 56.83 -54.11 33.11
N ILE A 862 56.64 -52.84 32.75
CA ILE A 862 55.46 -52.36 31.99
C ILE A 862 55.84 -51.37 30.88
N SER A 863 56.92 -51.66 30.16
CA SER A 863 57.50 -50.79 29.11
C SER A 863 56.51 -50.13 28.15
N ASN A 864 55.46 -50.83 27.72
CA ASN A 864 54.44 -50.31 26.79
C ASN A 864 53.62 -49.14 27.39
N TYR A 865 53.50 -49.04 28.71
CA TYR A 865 52.70 -47.98 29.36
C TYR A 865 53.39 -46.61 29.24
N TYR A 866 54.73 -46.59 29.20
CA TYR A 866 55.50 -45.36 29.04
C TYR A 866 55.30 -44.76 27.66
N ASP A 867 55.36 -45.62 26.63
CA ASP A 867 55.13 -45.20 25.25
C ASP A 867 53.71 -44.69 25.06
N ASN A 868 52.72 -45.31 25.70
CA ASN A 868 51.34 -44.83 25.72
C ASN A 868 51.19 -43.47 26.43
N LEU A 869 51.86 -43.24 27.57
CA LEU A 869 51.87 -41.94 28.24
C LEU A 869 52.47 -40.83 27.36
N ILE A 870 53.60 -41.12 26.72
CA ILE A 870 54.27 -40.18 25.81
C ILE A 870 53.34 -39.83 24.63
N ALA A 871 52.78 -40.85 23.97
CA ALA A 871 51.85 -40.64 22.87
C ALA A 871 50.59 -39.88 23.32
N TRP A 872 50.11 -40.12 24.54
CA TRP A 872 48.99 -39.39 25.12
C TRP A 872 49.32 -37.91 25.35
N LEU A 873 50.52 -37.58 25.85
CA LEU A 873 50.99 -36.20 26.02
C LEU A 873 51.25 -35.49 24.68
N GLU A 874 51.79 -36.18 23.67
CA GLU A 874 52.09 -35.57 22.36
C GLU A 874 50.81 -35.33 21.53
N ASN A 875 49.77 -36.14 21.73
CA ASN A 875 48.44 -35.93 21.15
C ASN A 875 47.57 -34.93 21.95
N SER A 876 48.18 -34.05 22.75
CA SER A 876 47.51 -33.16 23.69
C SER A 876 47.07 -31.75 23.22
N PRO A 877 47.44 -31.18 22.05
CA PRO A 877 47.17 -29.76 21.77
C PRO A 877 45.73 -29.34 22.09
N ASP A 878 44.75 -30.15 21.66
CA ASP A 878 43.32 -29.83 21.79
C ASP A 878 42.59 -30.60 22.92
N LYS A 879 43.30 -31.36 23.77
CA LYS A 879 42.69 -32.30 24.74
C LYS A 879 42.94 -31.95 26.22
N ASN A 880 43.53 -30.79 26.51
CA ASN A 880 43.83 -30.29 27.86
C ASN A 880 44.44 -31.36 28.78
N ARG A 881 45.47 -32.09 28.31
CA ARG A 881 46.10 -33.19 29.06
C ARG A 881 47.21 -32.69 29.97
N PHE A 882 47.37 -33.31 31.14
CA PHE A 882 48.42 -33.02 32.11
C PHE A 882 48.88 -34.28 32.84
N ALA A 883 50.19 -34.51 32.95
CA ALA A 883 50.73 -35.65 33.70
C ALA A 883 51.43 -35.23 35.00
N VAL A 884 51.24 -36.02 36.06
CA VAL A 884 52.04 -35.92 37.28
C VAL A 884 52.83 -37.20 37.43
N ILE A 885 54.15 -37.09 37.38
CA ILE A 885 55.07 -38.22 37.39
C ILE A 885 55.86 -38.20 38.69
N SER A 886 55.61 -39.18 39.55
CA SER A 886 56.44 -39.46 40.71
C SER A 886 57.50 -40.47 40.32
N LEU A 887 58.74 -40.19 40.71
CA LEU A 887 59.88 -41.06 40.47
C LEU A 887 60.27 -41.78 41.77
N ASP A 888 60.51 -43.08 41.67
CA ASP A 888 61.25 -43.88 42.65
C ASP A 888 62.44 -44.49 41.91
N ASN A 889 63.59 -43.82 41.95
CA ASN A 889 64.72 -44.16 41.11
C ASN A 889 65.50 -45.39 41.59
N SER A 890 65.13 -46.01 42.71
CA SER A 890 65.59 -47.37 43.04
C SER A 890 64.96 -48.43 42.15
N ASN A 891 63.91 -48.07 41.42
CA ASN A 891 63.19 -48.93 40.50
C ASN A 891 63.67 -48.74 39.06
N THR A 892 64.06 -49.83 38.41
CA THR A 892 64.52 -49.84 37.01
C THR A 892 63.46 -49.31 36.04
N GLU A 893 62.18 -49.45 36.38
CA GLU A 893 61.06 -49.02 35.55
C GLU A 893 60.85 -47.50 35.56
N ASN A 894 61.04 -46.81 36.69
CA ASN A 894 60.99 -45.35 36.73
C ASN A 894 62.20 -44.73 36.01
N GLN A 895 63.38 -45.36 36.06
CA GLN A 895 64.53 -44.96 35.24
C GLN A 895 64.24 -45.16 33.73
N ALA A 896 63.60 -46.27 33.37
CA ALA A 896 63.17 -46.53 32.00
C ALA A 896 62.16 -45.48 31.51
N LEU A 897 61.17 -45.10 32.32
CA LEU A 897 60.25 -43.99 32.02
C LEU A 897 61.00 -42.67 31.82
N LEU A 898 61.89 -42.28 32.76
CA LEU A 898 62.64 -41.02 32.67
C LEU A 898 63.55 -40.98 31.43
N SER A 899 64.08 -42.12 30.99
CA SER A 899 64.86 -42.20 29.75
C SER A 899 64.05 -41.79 28.51
N LYS A 900 62.73 -42.01 28.51
CA LYS A 900 61.83 -41.57 27.43
C LYS A 900 61.67 -40.04 27.40
N PHE A 901 61.90 -39.34 28.51
CA PHE A 901 61.85 -37.88 28.59
C PHE A 901 63.17 -37.20 28.17
N SER A 902 64.22 -37.98 27.86
CA SER A 902 65.48 -37.42 27.34
C SER A 902 65.31 -36.62 26.05
N LYS A 903 64.33 -37.00 25.22
CA LYS A 903 63.93 -36.24 24.02
C LYS A 903 63.41 -34.84 24.33
N TRP A 904 62.91 -34.60 25.56
CA TRP A 904 62.47 -33.30 26.03
C TRP A 904 63.55 -32.54 26.79
N GLY A 905 64.75 -33.13 26.93
CA GLY A 905 65.92 -32.52 27.57
C GLY A 905 66.15 -32.93 29.03
N TYR A 906 65.32 -33.82 29.60
CA TYR A 906 65.51 -34.34 30.95
C TYR A 906 66.65 -35.36 31.00
N LYS A 907 67.46 -35.33 32.05
CA LYS A 907 68.55 -36.31 32.24
C LYS A 907 68.59 -36.84 33.66
N TYR A 908 68.77 -38.14 33.81
CA TYR A 908 68.95 -38.77 35.12
C TYR A 908 70.32 -38.40 35.73
N ARG A 909 70.38 -38.15 37.05
CA ARG A 909 71.62 -37.78 37.76
C ARG A 909 72.08 -38.76 38.85
N GLY A 910 71.17 -39.50 39.50
CA GLY A 910 71.49 -40.36 40.66
C GLY A 910 70.89 -39.85 41.97
N ASN A 911 71.18 -40.48 43.10
CA ASN A 911 70.66 -40.03 44.40
C ASN A 911 71.67 -40.15 45.54
N THR A 912 71.88 -39.05 46.26
CA THR A 912 72.47 -39.02 47.60
C THR A 912 72.01 -37.74 48.30
N GLY A 913 71.71 -37.79 49.60
CA GLY A 913 71.33 -36.62 50.41
C GLY A 913 69.92 -36.73 51.05
N PRO A 914 69.77 -36.42 52.35
CA PRO A 914 68.56 -36.70 53.10
C PRO A 914 67.42 -35.70 52.88
N ASN A 915 67.65 -34.59 52.16
CA ASN A 915 66.68 -33.51 52.00
C ASN A 915 66.79 -32.81 50.64
N ALA A 916 65.68 -32.26 50.15
CA ALA A 916 65.65 -31.24 49.10
C ALA A 916 65.40 -29.85 49.72
N THR A 917 65.80 -28.79 49.02
CA THR A 917 65.57 -27.40 49.40
C THR A 917 64.90 -26.65 48.27
N TRP A 918 64.24 -25.53 48.57
CA TRP A 918 63.71 -24.63 47.56
C TRP A 918 64.82 -24.12 46.63
N THR A 919 64.52 -24.07 45.35
CA THR A 919 65.28 -23.24 44.40
C THR A 919 64.69 -21.84 44.49
N THR A 920 65.50 -20.83 44.84
CA THR A 920 65.00 -19.45 44.99
C THR A 920 65.54 -18.50 43.92
N THR A 921 66.47 -18.98 43.08
CA THR A 921 67.06 -18.21 42.00
C THR A 921 66.26 -18.42 40.71
N HIS A 922 65.32 -17.51 40.44
CA HIS A 922 64.49 -17.51 39.25
C HIS A 922 64.58 -16.16 38.54
N THR A 923 64.71 -16.15 37.22
CA THR A 923 64.73 -14.92 36.40
C THR A 923 63.60 -15.00 35.39
N ASN A 924 62.65 -14.06 35.44
CA ASN A 924 61.47 -14.03 34.56
C ASN A 924 60.75 -15.40 34.47
N ASP A 925 60.58 -16.07 35.62
CA ASP A 925 59.92 -17.38 35.69
C ASP A 925 58.46 -17.20 36.14
N PRO A 926 57.49 -17.25 35.22
CA PRO A 926 56.09 -16.96 35.50
C PRO A 926 55.43 -18.07 36.31
N VAL A 927 55.88 -19.33 36.15
CA VAL A 927 55.38 -20.47 36.92
C VAL A 927 55.84 -20.35 38.37
N TRP A 928 57.11 -20.01 38.60
CA TRP A 928 57.61 -19.71 39.95
C TRP A 928 56.85 -18.55 40.58
N ASN A 929 56.65 -17.45 39.84
CA ASN A 929 55.89 -16.30 40.30
C ASN A 929 54.45 -16.67 40.68
N TYR A 930 53.81 -17.57 39.92
CA TYR A 930 52.50 -18.10 40.28
C TYR A 930 52.55 -18.97 41.54
N ILE A 931 53.57 -19.81 41.72
CA ILE A 931 53.73 -20.64 42.92
C ILE A 931 53.84 -19.76 44.18
N VAL A 932 54.61 -18.67 44.13
CA VAL A 932 54.99 -17.93 45.34
C VAL A 932 54.23 -16.61 45.56
N LYS A 933 53.64 -16.01 44.51
CA LYS A 933 53.10 -14.64 44.59
C LYS A 933 51.75 -14.43 43.89
N ASN A 934 51.59 -14.97 42.68
CA ASN A 934 50.44 -14.63 41.81
C ASN A 934 49.39 -15.75 41.70
N GLY A 935 49.63 -16.91 42.30
CA GLY A 935 48.69 -18.03 42.34
C GLY A 935 47.61 -17.84 43.40
N PRO A 936 46.54 -18.64 43.35
CA PRO A 936 45.37 -18.47 44.21
C PRO A 936 45.66 -18.72 45.71
N PHE A 937 46.76 -19.39 46.04
CA PHE A 937 47.14 -19.69 47.42
C PHE A 937 48.30 -18.85 47.94
N SER A 938 48.91 -17.98 47.11
CA SER A 938 50.09 -17.20 47.50
C SER A 938 49.85 -16.29 48.72
N ASN A 939 48.59 -15.91 48.94
CA ASN A 939 48.13 -15.11 50.07
C ASN A 939 47.01 -15.78 50.86
N TYR A 940 46.93 -17.13 50.84
CA TYR A 940 45.83 -17.85 51.52
C TYR A 940 45.69 -17.44 52.99
N ARG A 941 46.82 -17.17 53.66
CA ARG A 941 46.85 -16.59 55.00
C ARG A 941 47.88 -15.47 55.04
N PRO A 942 47.49 -14.20 54.81
CA PRO A 942 48.45 -13.09 54.67
C PRO A 942 49.36 -12.87 55.89
N SER A 943 48.91 -13.31 57.08
CA SER A 943 49.68 -13.24 58.33
C SER A 943 50.80 -14.29 58.44
N GLN A 944 50.82 -15.29 57.56
CA GLN A 944 51.80 -16.38 57.53
C GLN A 944 52.65 -16.23 56.27
N GLN A 945 53.94 -16.57 56.32
CA GLN A 945 54.86 -16.41 55.19
C GLN A 945 55.48 -17.76 54.81
N ILE A 946 55.81 -17.94 53.53
CA ILE A 946 56.53 -19.14 53.07
C ILE A 946 57.99 -19.03 53.52
N ASP A 947 58.44 -19.98 54.32
CA ASP A 947 59.87 -20.09 54.67
C ASP A 947 60.62 -20.88 53.60
N PHE A 948 61.35 -20.17 52.74
CA PHE A 948 62.17 -20.76 51.68
C PHE A 948 63.44 -21.48 52.19
N SER A 949 63.77 -21.37 53.48
CA SER A 949 64.85 -22.17 54.10
C SER A 949 64.38 -23.58 54.49
N ALA A 950 63.07 -23.85 54.43
CA ALA A 950 62.51 -25.15 54.75
C ALA A 950 63.05 -26.25 53.84
N THR A 951 63.42 -27.38 54.45
CA THR A 951 63.81 -28.60 53.74
C THR A 951 62.61 -29.50 53.47
N PHE A 952 62.70 -30.36 52.47
CA PHE A 952 61.73 -31.43 52.21
C PHE A 952 62.41 -32.77 52.48
N TYR A 953 61.73 -33.63 53.25
CA TYR A 953 62.28 -34.93 53.62
C TYR A 953 62.44 -35.82 52.39
N ARG A 954 63.55 -36.57 52.36
CA ARG A 954 63.83 -37.60 51.36
C ARG A 954 64.22 -38.89 52.05
N ASP A 955 63.77 -40.03 51.53
CA ASP A 955 64.12 -41.34 52.08
C ASP A 955 65.47 -41.88 51.61
N GLY A 956 66.15 -41.17 50.70
CA GLY A 956 67.45 -41.58 50.16
C GLY A 956 67.35 -42.70 49.12
N ILE A 957 66.16 -43.09 48.69
CA ILE A 957 65.88 -44.11 47.66
C ILE A 957 65.40 -43.45 46.35
N SER A 958 64.98 -42.19 46.43
CA SER A 958 64.29 -41.44 45.39
C SER A 958 65.14 -40.68 44.37
N GLY A 959 64.51 -40.19 43.31
CA GLY A 959 65.17 -39.63 42.13
C GLY A 959 65.60 -38.16 42.15
N THR A 960 66.70 -37.87 41.45
CA THR A 960 67.03 -36.52 40.97
C THR A 960 67.34 -36.52 39.48
N PHE A 961 67.17 -35.37 38.85
CA PHE A 961 67.31 -35.20 37.41
C PHE A 961 67.76 -33.78 37.04
N ASP A 962 68.27 -33.62 35.82
CA ASP A 962 68.40 -32.32 35.18
C ASP A 962 67.11 -31.94 34.47
N VAL A 963 66.82 -30.64 34.47
CA VAL A 963 65.71 -30.05 33.73
C VAL A 963 66.21 -29.25 32.53
N PRO A 964 65.41 -29.12 31.46
CA PRO A 964 65.64 -28.15 30.39
C PRO A 964 65.67 -26.69 30.89
N SER A 965 66.28 -25.78 30.13
CA SER A 965 66.47 -24.39 30.54
C SER A 965 65.19 -23.55 30.66
N ASN A 966 64.10 -23.97 30.01
CA ASN A 966 62.79 -23.30 30.02
C ASN A 966 61.80 -23.94 31.01
N VAL A 967 62.26 -24.86 31.87
CA VAL A 967 61.45 -25.56 32.86
C VAL A 967 61.70 -25.01 34.24
N THR A 968 60.63 -24.83 35.02
CA THR A 968 60.70 -24.30 36.37
C THR A 968 61.17 -25.38 37.34
N ASN A 969 62.40 -25.22 37.84
CA ASN A 969 62.97 -26.06 38.90
C ASN A 969 62.50 -25.54 40.28
N VAL A 970 61.68 -26.30 40.99
CA VAL A 970 61.07 -25.86 42.26
C VAL A 970 61.88 -26.33 43.47
N LEU A 971 62.27 -27.61 43.50
CA LEU A 971 63.07 -28.19 44.57
C LEU A 971 64.35 -28.80 44.02
N ASN A 972 65.46 -28.58 44.71
CA ASN A 972 66.77 -29.05 44.33
C ASN A 972 67.46 -29.80 45.48
N VAL A 973 68.27 -30.79 45.14
CA VAL A 973 69.14 -31.51 46.07
C VAL A 973 70.56 -31.04 45.81
N SER A 974 71.19 -30.45 46.83
CA SER A 974 72.52 -29.85 46.71
C SER A 974 73.54 -30.86 46.17
N GLY A 975 74.17 -30.54 45.04
CA GLY A 975 75.16 -31.38 44.36
C GLY A 975 74.59 -32.52 43.50
N TYR A 976 73.28 -32.77 43.51
CA TYR A 976 72.67 -33.93 42.84
C TYR A 976 71.59 -33.60 41.80
N GLY A 977 70.99 -32.41 41.85
CA GLY A 977 70.11 -31.90 40.80
C GLY A 977 68.67 -31.68 41.25
N CYS A 978 67.76 -31.50 40.29
CA CYS A 978 66.35 -31.20 40.52
C CYS A 978 65.61 -32.40 41.13
N SER A 979 64.68 -32.12 42.03
CA SER A 979 63.82 -33.11 42.69
C SER A 979 62.34 -32.72 42.66
N LEU A 980 61.98 -31.55 42.13
CA LEU A 980 60.62 -31.20 41.74
C LEU A 980 60.68 -30.16 40.61
N SER A 981 60.05 -30.45 39.47
CA SER A 981 59.96 -29.52 38.34
C SER A 981 58.54 -29.37 37.80
N VAL A 982 58.21 -28.19 37.29
CA VAL A 982 56.97 -27.90 36.60
C VAL A 982 57.29 -27.47 35.16
N ASP A 983 56.75 -28.21 34.19
CA ASP A 983 56.91 -27.93 32.77
C ASP A 983 55.51 -27.77 32.14
N LEU A 984 55.06 -26.53 32.01
CA LEU A 984 53.76 -26.23 31.42
C LEU A 984 53.73 -26.44 29.91
N GLN A 985 54.87 -26.33 29.23
CA GLN A 985 54.92 -26.50 27.77
C GLN A 985 54.68 -27.97 27.38
N ARG A 986 55.22 -28.93 28.15
CA ARG A 986 54.89 -30.35 28.01
C ARG A 986 53.75 -30.81 28.91
N ARG A 987 53.19 -29.91 29.73
CA ARG A 987 52.09 -30.14 30.68
C ARG A 987 52.40 -31.31 31.64
N ILE A 988 53.60 -31.29 32.23
CA ILE A 988 54.06 -32.30 33.19
C ILE A 988 54.59 -31.69 34.49
N ILE A 989 54.33 -32.38 35.60
CA ILE A 989 55.04 -32.19 36.87
C ILE A 989 55.84 -33.46 37.15
N ILE A 990 57.12 -33.31 37.46
CA ILE A 990 57.97 -34.43 37.87
C ILE A 990 58.34 -34.24 39.33
N ILE A 991 57.94 -35.19 40.17
CA ILE A 991 58.27 -35.29 41.59
C ILE A 991 59.38 -36.33 41.72
N GLY A 992 60.59 -35.88 42.04
CA GLY A 992 61.76 -36.75 42.20
C GLY A 992 61.67 -37.66 43.42
N ASP A 993 60.99 -37.23 44.48
CA ASP A 993 60.76 -38.02 45.69
C ASP A 993 59.33 -37.83 46.21
N SER A 994 58.58 -38.92 46.26
CA SER A 994 57.20 -38.91 46.74
C SER A 994 57.07 -38.55 48.23
N GLN A 995 58.12 -38.76 49.04
CA GLN A 995 58.15 -38.38 50.46
C GLN A 995 58.02 -36.89 50.69
N HIS A 996 58.38 -36.05 49.71
CA HIS A 996 58.16 -34.62 49.78
C HIS A 996 56.70 -34.26 50.14
N THR A 997 55.76 -35.08 49.67
CA THR A 997 54.32 -34.84 49.82
C THR A 997 53.75 -35.34 51.15
N ASN A 998 54.47 -36.21 51.86
CA ASN A 998 53.94 -36.91 53.04
C ASN A 998 54.66 -36.46 54.33
N THR A 999 55.98 -36.62 54.37
CA THR A 999 56.76 -36.33 55.58
C THR A 999 57.03 -34.84 55.70
N TRP A 1000 56.75 -34.30 56.88
CA TRP A 1000 56.85 -32.87 57.21
C TRP A 1000 55.90 -31.92 56.44
N THR A 1001 54.85 -32.46 55.82
CA THR A 1001 53.81 -31.68 55.15
C THR A 1001 52.54 -31.65 56.01
N PRO A 1002 51.90 -30.48 56.24
CA PRO A 1002 50.62 -30.44 56.95
C PRO A 1002 49.54 -31.21 56.20
N THR A 1003 48.60 -31.79 56.93
CA THR A 1003 47.35 -32.26 56.32
C THR A 1003 46.57 -31.05 55.79
N CYS A 1004 45.83 -31.22 54.69
CA CYS A 1004 45.09 -30.11 54.05
C CYS A 1004 44.17 -29.36 55.03
N ASN A 1005 43.49 -30.09 55.93
CA ASN A 1005 42.60 -29.52 56.95
C ASN A 1005 43.36 -28.67 58.01
N ASN A 1006 44.63 -28.96 58.26
CA ASN A 1006 45.46 -28.26 59.25
C ASN A 1006 46.24 -27.09 58.64
N LEU A 1007 46.20 -26.89 57.31
CA LEU A 1007 46.93 -25.80 56.66
C LEU A 1007 46.46 -24.41 57.12
N ALA A 1008 45.19 -24.26 57.49
CA ALA A 1008 44.66 -22.98 57.97
C ALA A 1008 45.16 -22.63 59.39
N THR A 1009 45.50 -23.62 60.20
CA THR A 1009 45.78 -23.46 61.64
C THR A 1009 47.26 -23.62 61.99
N VAL A 1010 48.09 -24.12 61.07
CA VAL A 1010 49.55 -24.21 61.26
C VAL A 1010 50.18 -22.84 61.49
N THR A 1011 51.05 -22.73 62.50
CA THR A 1011 51.77 -21.50 62.85
C THR A 1011 53.25 -21.52 62.45
N ASP A 1012 53.79 -22.69 62.11
CA ASP A 1012 55.15 -22.86 61.62
C ASP A 1012 55.23 -22.51 60.11
N ASN A 1013 56.07 -21.53 59.75
CA ASN A 1013 56.20 -21.04 58.37
C ASN A 1013 56.80 -22.10 57.41
N ALA A 1014 57.67 -22.99 57.90
CA ALA A 1014 58.26 -24.05 57.08
C ALA A 1014 57.23 -25.12 56.74
N TYR A 1015 56.42 -25.52 57.72
CA TYR A 1015 55.31 -26.46 57.55
C TYR A 1015 54.21 -25.84 56.66
N TYR A 1016 53.86 -24.57 56.88
CA TYR A 1016 52.91 -23.82 56.04
C TYR A 1016 53.35 -23.77 54.57
N GLY A 1017 54.60 -23.37 54.29
CA GLY A 1017 55.12 -23.24 52.94
C GLY A 1017 55.06 -24.52 52.12
N ARG A 1018 55.33 -25.68 52.75
CA ARG A 1018 55.20 -27.00 52.10
C ARG A 1018 53.75 -27.30 51.70
N GLY A 1019 52.77 -26.98 52.56
CA GLY A 1019 51.36 -27.18 52.23
C GLY A 1019 50.84 -26.25 51.12
N ILE A 1020 51.28 -24.99 51.12
CA ILE A 1020 50.94 -24.02 50.05
C ILE A 1020 51.48 -24.47 48.70
N LEU A 1021 52.69 -25.06 48.66
CA LEU A 1021 53.23 -25.64 47.44
C LEU A 1021 52.28 -26.69 46.84
N TRP A 1022 51.85 -27.67 47.64
CA TRP A 1022 50.99 -28.75 47.14
C TRP A 1022 49.60 -28.26 46.72
N ALA A 1023 48.99 -27.33 47.46
CA ALA A 1023 47.75 -26.69 47.05
C ALA A 1023 47.93 -25.94 45.70
N THR A 1024 49.03 -25.22 45.53
CA THR A 1024 49.28 -24.44 44.31
C THR A 1024 49.55 -25.32 43.09
N LEU A 1025 50.26 -26.45 43.26
CA LEU A 1025 50.45 -27.41 42.18
C LEU A 1025 49.12 -28.02 41.71
N TRP A 1026 48.18 -28.30 42.62
CA TRP A 1026 46.83 -28.73 42.22
C TRP A 1026 46.05 -27.66 41.45
N ALA A 1027 46.19 -26.38 41.82
CA ALA A 1027 45.61 -25.30 41.01
C ALA A 1027 46.20 -25.28 39.59
N ILE A 1028 47.51 -25.48 39.44
CA ILE A 1028 48.15 -25.58 38.12
C ILE A 1028 47.58 -26.77 37.33
N ILE A 1029 47.50 -27.94 37.95
CA ILE A 1029 46.98 -29.17 37.32
C ILE A 1029 45.53 -28.97 36.86
N TYR A 1030 44.64 -28.53 37.75
CA TYR A 1030 43.22 -28.38 37.43
C TYR A 1030 42.95 -27.28 36.40
N ASN A 1031 43.60 -26.11 36.53
CA ASN A 1031 43.38 -25.05 35.54
C ASN A 1031 43.95 -25.42 34.17
N THR A 1032 45.09 -26.11 34.12
CA THR A 1032 45.61 -26.62 32.83
C THR A 1032 44.67 -27.66 32.23
N ALA A 1033 44.09 -28.55 33.03
CA ALA A 1033 43.16 -29.57 32.55
C ALA A 1033 41.79 -28.98 32.13
N GLN A 1034 41.33 -27.91 32.77
CA GLN A 1034 40.05 -27.28 32.45
C GLN A 1034 40.14 -26.30 31.28
N TYR A 1035 41.19 -25.48 31.24
CA TYR A 1035 41.31 -24.35 30.31
C TYR A 1035 42.44 -24.53 29.28
N GLY A 1036 43.28 -25.56 29.40
CA GLY A 1036 44.29 -25.89 28.39
C GLY A 1036 45.26 -24.73 28.13
N ASP A 1037 45.44 -24.43 26.84
CA ASP A 1037 46.33 -23.36 26.40
C ASP A 1037 45.86 -21.96 26.82
N HIS A 1038 44.57 -21.76 27.11
CA HIS A 1038 44.12 -20.50 27.70
C HIS A 1038 44.79 -20.26 29.05
N PHE A 1039 45.07 -21.32 29.83
CA PHE A 1039 45.83 -21.23 31.09
C PHE A 1039 47.33 -21.18 30.86
N THR A 1040 47.90 -22.12 30.10
CA THR A 1040 49.36 -22.22 29.99
C THR A 1040 49.99 -21.05 29.25
N ASP A 1041 49.30 -20.45 28.28
CA ASP A 1041 49.82 -19.29 27.54
C ASP A 1041 49.71 -17.98 28.33
N ALA A 1042 48.95 -17.95 29.44
CA ALA A 1042 48.97 -16.81 30.37
C ALA A 1042 50.31 -16.69 31.12
N PHE A 1043 51.19 -17.70 30.98
CA PHE A 1043 52.54 -17.73 31.52
C PHE A 1043 53.60 -17.47 30.45
N GLN A 1044 53.23 -17.05 29.24
CA GLN A 1044 54.15 -16.61 28.19
C GLN A 1044 54.10 -15.09 28.08
#